data_AF-A0A2K8X2E8-F1
#
_entry.id   AF-A0A2K8X2E8-F1
#
_cell.length_a   1.000
_cell.length_b   1.000
_cell.length_c   1.000
_cell.angle_alpha   90.00
_cell.angle_beta   90.00
_cell.angle_gamma   90.00
#
_symmetry.space_group_name_H-M   'P 1'
#
loop_
_entity.id
_entity.type
_entity.pdbx_description
1 polymer ?
#
loop_
_entity_poly.entity_id
_entity_poly.type
_entity_poly.pdbx_seq_one_letter_code
_entity_poly.pdbx_strand_id
1 'polypeptide(L)'
;MKNIFKTYHYLILFITLISSVEILAQEVNIIANDNQTLELTASHLVSDQTIQWQMSNDNNNWDDISGATTNNYIITLTNLPKYFRAKIENPECDSFYSGFLFVDKSDKLLWSDPNTWGAAGKPEAGDRVVIPKDKHIYLDEDTPELGELVILGTLEFEPQDLSLTAENILVNGGELLVGSEANPFINKAIITLNDTDLEHNLMGMMGTRGIVVVQGGKLELHAKSPDIAWTKINDHAEDGATKLTLAEQANWKTGDQIVVGPTDFYEAANGKSITQRIAITNVNGKEITLAKGIEAFHWGKLQYATTNGMSLVEENIVPTPTGDFLYGLTPDNPKVLDQRAPVGNLTRNIVIQSPDDKQWQDEGFGVHIMIMPSAVAHLDGVEIKRAGQRGRVRRYPFHWHMLSYNGSDNLGDAIGQYIKNSTINESKNRGIVVHGTNGTLVKNNIVFDVKGHAIFTEDAAERRNTFDGNLVLKVRNPEKRFVIKKHELAGYKKGSSGFWISNPDNTTINNHVADSEGNGYWLAFPEKPFGASAGALYEDGEVMNPSKMPFGVFDYNTGHSCKHNALHADEPEIDEEGNTSANKYTQERSGRPGNNNGLDRSSWVRFEIKRFSGWKSAHSVWDRTNFGTTLEAVASDNFETSFSGGGDRGLILGCLAVGRSLNFDKNESKLNNKHIMNAFASYHHTFDVQGNIAINFPPTLNKRSGVFGMFDYYLRPVEKGHWLSIENILINSHPGVKITANESEIPWQMGGTTPDLTFSGATWDLHGFWGPKENYLVYDRPFYYGNDQVGVEVLAPWNRELNGGVSVPGPFYGINNAKIKAENGTSQNRTDMVFTRYDDLIVIDEIKLYEGSDGHQHFKHVALQKGGIFEVNYPTLDKVYDLTFTVDNFISTEDEVVLAVEFTGDKNATVASYDRMYTVDTNNPLVVYKKVANLNEVKESNVEAYWQDKTNDKVWMKIKGGITDRPLDLIGKWDSFIYQNFLIRVKEE
;
A
#
# COMPACT_ATOMS: atom_id res chain seq x y z
N MET A 1 -15.18 -52.67 5.35
CA MET A 1 -15.64 -52.49 6.76
C MET A 1 -14.45 -51.99 7.55
N LYS A 2 -14.67 -50.90 8.29
CA LYS A 2 -13.66 -50.02 8.89
C LYS A 2 -12.84 -50.74 9.96
N ASN A 3 -11.51 -50.75 9.80
CA ASN A 3 -10.56 -51.04 10.86
C ASN A 3 -10.59 -49.91 11.89
N ILE A 4 -10.90 -50.25 13.13
CA ILE A 4 -10.60 -49.42 14.29
C ILE A 4 -9.13 -49.69 14.61
N PHE A 5 -8.22 -48.88 14.07
CA PHE A 5 -6.90 -48.74 14.69
C PHE A 5 -7.08 -47.82 15.89
N LYS A 6 -7.23 -48.43 17.08
CA LYS A 6 -6.80 -47.74 18.29
C LYS A 6 -5.27 -47.72 18.23
N THR A 7 -4.70 -46.54 18.06
CA THR A 7 -3.27 -46.32 18.20
C THR A 7 -2.90 -46.52 19.67
N TYR A 8 -2.61 -47.75 20.07
CA TYR A 8 -1.90 -48.00 21.32
C TYR A 8 -0.44 -47.60 21.05
N HIS A 9 0.06 -46.62 21.81
CA HIS A 9 1.47 -46.27 21.79
C HIS A 9 2.23 -47.42 22.46
N TYR A 10 2.74 -48.36 21.66
CA TYR A 10 3.63 -49.42 22.14
C TYR A 10 5.05 -48.85 22.21
N LEU A 11 5.61 -48.83 23.41
CA LEU A 11 7.05 -48.66 23.57
C LEU A 11 7.70 -50.05 23.43
N ILE A 12 8.45 -50.26 22.34
CA ILE A 12 9.12 -51.53 22.03
C ILE A 12 10.60 -51.40 22.40
N LEU A 13 11.10 -52.29 23.25
CA LEU A 13 12.51 -52.30 23.64
C LEU A 13 13.14 -53.70 23.52
N PHE A 14 14.40 -53.72 23.08
CA PHE A 14 15.16 -54.96 22.87
C PHE A 14 16.13 -55.21 24.03
N ILE A 15 16.09 -56.40 24.62
CA ILE A 15 17.18 -56.92 25.45
C ILE A 15 17.98 -57.91 24.59
N THR A 16 19.26 -57.62 24.38
CA THR A 16 20.19 -58.47 23.62
C THR A 16 20.87 -59.47 24.55
N LEU A 17 20.66 -60.77 24.35
CA LEU A 17 21.41 -61.83 25.03
C LEU A 17 22.57 -62.28 24.12
N ILE A 18 23.79 -62.30 24.64
CA ILE A 18 24.93 -62.95 23.99
C ILE A 18 25.43 -64.06 24.91
N SER A 19 25.76 -65.20 24.30
CA SER A 19 26.03 -66.50 24.91
C SER A 19 26.90 -66.53 26.19
N SER A 20 26.43 -67.38 27.11
CA SER A 20 27.13 -68.24 28.09
C SER A 20 28.18 -67.71 29.08
N VAL A 21 28.63 -66.45 29.12
CA VAL A 21 29.46 -66.02 30.29
C VAL A 21 29.22 -64.61 30.81
N GLU A 22 28.78 -63.62 30.03
CA GLU A 22 28.55 -62.27 30.58
C GLU A 22 27.33 -61.58 29.94
N ILE A 23 26.39 -61.18 30.80
CA ILE A 23 25.26 -60.30 30.45
C ILE A 23 25.78 -58.87 30.58
N LEU A 24 26.25 -58.28 29.48
CA LEU A 24 26.52 -56.83 29.44
C LEU A 24 25.18 -56.11 29.27
N ALA A 25 24.66 -55.57 30.37
CA ALA A 25 23.37 -54.89 30.44
C ALA A 25 23.43 -53.51 29.75
N GLN A 26 22.38 -53.19 29.01
CA GLN A 26 21.96 -51.80 28.82
C GLN A 26 20.94 -51.53 29.94
N GLU A 27 21.33 -50.78 30.98
CA GLU A 27 20.34 -50.15 31.86
C GLU A 27 19.57 -49.15 31.01
N VAL A 28 18.28 -49.40 30.80
CA VAL A 28 17.42 -48.47 30.05
C VAL A 28 16.40 -47.91 31.02
N ASN A 29 16.45 -46.59 31.19
CA ASN A 29 15.46 -45.81 31.92
C ASN A 29 14.40 -45.33 30.93
N ILE A 30 13.15 -45.66 31.22
CA ILE A 30 11.98 -45.29 30.43
C ILE A 30 11.09 -44.43 31.31
N ILE A 31 10.50 -43.38 30.76
CA ILE A 31 9.44 -42.61 31.41
C ILE A 31 8.11 -43.02 30.79
N ALA A 32 7.14 -43.41 31.62
CA ALA A 32 5.82 -43.83 31.16
C ALA A 32 4.71 -43.37 32.13
N ASN A 33 3.46 -43.44 31.68
CA ASN A 33 2.28 -43.22 32.50
C ASN A 33 1.68 -44.56 32.96
N ASP A 34 0.96 -44.52 34.08
CA ASP A 34 0.11 -45.65 34.47
C ASP A 34 -0.90 -45.96 33.35
N ASN A 35 -1.20 -47.25 33.14
CA ASN A 35 -2.05 -47.83 32.10
C ASN A 35 -1.49 -47.83 30.66
N GLN A 36 -0.27 -47.35 30.41
CA GLN A 36 0.40 -47.57 29.12
C GLN A 36 0.87 -49.03 28.98
N THR A 37 1.00 -49.53 27.75
CA THR A 37 1.51 -50.88 27.49
C THR A 37 2.98 -50.83 27.06
N LEU A 38 3.79 -51.68 27.68
CA LEU A 38 5.21 -51.89 27.39
C LEU A 38 5.39 -53.29 26.81
N GLU A 39 6.05 -53.42 25.66
CA GLU A 39 6.45 -54.73 25.12
C GLU A 39 7.88 -55.07 25.58
N LEU A 40 7.99 -56.08 26.43
CA LEU A 40 9.25 -56.67 26.88
C LEU A 40 9.70 -57.71 25.84
N THR A 41 10.89 -57.53 25.25
CA THR A 41 11.42 -58.44 24.22
C THR A 41 12.80 -58.95 24.60
N ALA A 42 12.96 -60.27 24.65
CA ALA A 42 14.23 -60.97 24.76
C ALA A 42 14.66 -61.53 23.40
N SER A 43 15.85 -61.15 22.95
CA SER A 43 16.45 -61.68 21.71
C SER A 43 17.57 -62.67 22.06
N HIS A 44 17.67 -63.79 21.32
CA HIS A 44 18.71 -64.84 21.44
C HIS A 44 18.61 -65.81 22.63
N LEU A 45 17.46 -66.45 22.87
CA LEU A 45 17.42 -67.68 23.68
C LEU A 45 17.98 -68.87 22.87
N VAL A 46 18.82 -69.71 23.49
CA VAL A 46 19.20 -71.01 22.91
C VAL A 46 18.10 -72.05 23.14
N SER A 47 18.05 -73.10 22.32
CA SER A 47 16.89 -74.01 22.19
C SER A 47 16.46 -74.78 23.45
N ASP A 48 17.29 -74.79 24.49
CA ASP A 48 17.12 -75.49 25.76
C ASP A 48 16.84 -74.55 26.96
N GLN A 49 16.71 -73.24 26.74
CA GLN A 49 16.43 -72.25 27.78
C GLN A 49 14.95 -71.88 27.87
N THR A 50 14.44 -71.66 29.09
CA THR A 50 13.12 -71.09 29.34
C THR A 50 13.23 -69.71 29.96
N ILE A 51 12.31 -68.80 29.62
CA ILE A 51 12.25 -67.43 30.13
C ILE A 51 11.05 -67.27 31.07
N GLN A 52 11.23 -66.47 32.12
CA GLN A 52 10.19 -65.98 33.01
C GLN A 52 10.45 -64.50 33.27
N TRP A 53 9.57 -63.61 32.81
CA TRP A 53 9.69 -62.19 33.12
C TRP A 53 9.34 -61.93 34.58
N GLN A 54 10.09 -61.04 35.22
CA GLN A 54 9.92 -60.64 36.61
C GLN A 54 9.76 -59.12 36.70
N MET A 55 9.06 -58.67 37.74
CA MET A 55 8.94 -57.25 38.08
C MET A 55 9.37 -56.97 39.53
N SER A 56 9.78 -55.74 39.80
CA SER A 56 10.14 -55.28 41.15
C SER A 56 9.73 -53.82 41.37
N ASN A 57 9.48 -53.44 42.63
CA ASN A 57 9.24 -52.05 43.05
C ASN A 57 10.51 -51.33 43.52
N ASP A 58 11.55 -52.08 43.90
CA ASP A 58 12.70 -51.57 44.65
C ASP A 58 14.05 -52.09 44.13
N ASN A 59 14.05 -52.80 42.99
CA ASN A 59 15.18 -53.48 42.38
C ASN A 59 15.83 -54.59 43.23
N ASN A 60 15.25 -54.92 44.40
CA ASN A 60 15.79 -55.92 45.32
C ASN A 60 14.88 -57.15 45.41
N ASN A 61 13.56 -56.92 45.52
CA ASN A 61 12.55 -57.97 45.63
C ASN A 61 11.84 -58.16 44.30
N TRP A 62 11.93 -59.36 43.73
CA TRP A 62 11.47 -59.67 42.38
C TRP A 62 10.38 -60.74 42.38
N ASP A 63 9.27 -60.44 41.72
CA ASP A 63 8.12 -61.33 41.57
C ASP A 63 7.97 -61.78 40.10
N ASP A 64 7.59 -63.04 39.89
CA ASP A 64 7.27 -63.55 38.56
C ASP A 64 5.98 -62.91 38.02
N ILE A 65 6.04 -62.38 36.80
CA ILE A 65 4.86 -61.89 36.09
C ILE A 65 4.10 -63.11 35.56
N SER A 66 2.91 -63.35 36.11
CA SER A 66 2.10 -64.53 35.79
C SER A 66 1.87 -64.68 34.28
N GLY A 67 2.25 -65.83 33.72
CA GLY A 67 2.09 -66.16 32.31
C GLY A 67 3.11 -65.54 31.35
N ALA A 68 4.07 -64.75 31.85
CA ALA A 68 5.07 -64.07 31.03
C ALA A 68 6.28 -64.97 30.72
N THR A 69 6.05 -66.06 29.98
CA THR A 69 7.05 -67.10 29.65
C THR A 69 7.49 -67.14 28.19
N THR A 70 7.17 -66.09 27.42
CA THR A 70 7.52 -65.95 26.01
C THR A 70 8.58 -64.88 25.80
N ASN A 71 9.33 -64.98 24.69
CA ASN A 71 10.37 -64.00 24.34
C ASN A 71 9.83 -62.58 24.26
N ASN A 72 8.63 -62.42 23.73
CA ASN A 72 7.92 -61.15 23.69
C ASN A 72 6.74 -61.21 24.67
N TYR A 73 6.60 -60.22 25.53
CA TYR A 73 5.50 -60.11 26.48
C TYR A 73 5.04 -58.66 26.60
N ILE A 74 3.74 -58.41 26.42
CA ILE A 74 3.15 -57.08 26.56
C ILE A 74 2.58 -56.95 27.97
N ILE A 75 3.04 -55.94 28.72
CA ILE A 75 2.55 -55.62 30.06
C ILE A 75 1.87 -54.25 30.07
N THR A 76 0.73 -54.16 30.76
CA THR A 76 0.14 -52.86 31.12
C THR A 76 0.82 -52.35 32.39
N LEU A 77 1.49 -51.21 32.28
CA LEU A 77 2.18 -50.53 33.37
C LEU A 77 1.17 -50.05 34.41
N THR A 78 1.38 -50.39 35.67
CA THR A 78 0.56 -49.89 36.79
C THR A 78 1.45 -49.73 38.02
N ASN A 79 1.19 -48.71 38.83
CA ASN A 79 1.93 -48.41 40.06
C ASN A 79 3.42 -48.15 39.79
N LEU A 80 3.73 -47.31 38.80
CA LEU A 80 5.10 -46.85 38.53
C LEU A 80 5.68 -46.09 39.75
N PRO A 81 7.00 -46.12 40.00
CA PRO A 81 8.04 -46.74 39.17
C PRO A 81 8.13 -48.27 39.30
N LYS A 82 8.62 -48.94 38.26
CA LYS A 82 8.78 -50.40 38.20
C LYS A 82 10.08 -50.81 37.54
N TYR A 83 10.65 -51.91 38.02
CA TYR A 83 11.77 -52.60 37.39
C TYR A 83 11.27 -53.87 36.70
N PHE A 84 11.79 -54.19 35.52
CA PHE A 84 11.49 -55.43 34.79
C PHE A 84 12.79 -56.15 34.43
N ARG A 85 12.82 -57.48 34.54
CA ARG A 85 13.95 -58.30 34.07
C ARG A 85 13.47 -59.66 33.58
N ALA A 86 14.29 -60.35 32.81
CA ALA A 86 14.08 -61.74 32.44
C ALA A 86 14.89 -62.66 33.37
N LYS A 87 14.22 -63.65 33.96
CA LYS A 87 14.86 -64.83 34.58
C LYS A 87 14.96 -65.92 33.50
N ILE A 88 16.18 -66.41 33.27
CA ILE A 88 16.48 -67.47 32.30
C ILE A 88 16.87 -68.73 33.07
N GLU A 89 16.21 -69.84 32.76
CA GLU A 89 16.48 -71.14 33.37
C GLU A 89 17.05 -72.08 32.33
N ASN A 90 18.13 -72.78 32.70
CA ASN A 90 18.73 -73.86 31.91
C ASN A 90 18.69 -75.14 32.76
N PRO A 91 18.35 -76.32 32.20
CA PRO A 91 18.35 -77.59 32.93
C PRO A 91 19.68 -77.98 33.60
N GLU A 92 20.82 -77.46 33.12
CA GLU A 92 22.17 -77.89 33.53
C GLU A 92 22.91 -76.87 34.42
N CYS A 93 22.33 -75.69 34.70
CA CYS A 93 22.99 -74.60 35.44
C CYS A 93 22.00 -73.81 36.34
N ASP A 94 22.54 -73.03 37.29
CA ASP A 94 21.76 -72.08 38.08
C ASP A 94 21.08 -71.01 37.19
N SER A 95 19.94 -70.47 37.63
CA SER A 95 19.22 -69.43 36.89
C SER A 95 20.07 -68.18 36.68
N PHE A 96 19.99 -67.61 35.48
CA PHE A 96 20.63 -66.34 35.12
C PHE A 96 19.56 -65.24 35.00
N TYR A 97 19.90 -64.00 35.35
CA TYR A 97 18.97 -62.87 35.26
C TYR A 97 19.52 -61.83 34.28
N SER A 98 18.67 -61.30 33.40
CA SER A 98 19.06 -60.15 32.56
C SER A 98 19.35 -58.92 33.43
N GLY A 99 19.95 -57.89 32.81
CA GLY A 99 19.85 -56.53 33.33
C GLY A 99 18.39 -56.12 33.52
N PHE A 100 18.16 -55.07 34.32
CA PHE A 100 16.81 -54.55 34.54
C PHE A 100 16.50 -53.38 33.61
N LEU A 101 15.22 -53.27 33.29
CA LEU A 101 14.59 -52.11 32.71
C LEU A 101 13.92 -51.32 33.82
N PHE A 102 14.30 -50.06 34.02
CA PHE A 102 13.64 -49.18 34.98
C PHE A 102 12.63 -48.31 34.23
N VAL A 103 11.38 -48.40 34.65
CA VAL A 103 10.30 -47.57 34.13
C VAL A 103 9.88 -46.63 35.25
N ASP A 104 10.25 -45.36 35.10
CA ASP A 104 9.84 -44.31 36.01
C ASP A 104 8.47 -43.75 35.62
N LYS A 105 7.80 -43.16 36.61
CA LYS A 105 6.56 -42.44 36.36
C LYS A 105 6.87 -41.10 35.70
N SER A 106 6.09 -40.74 34.69
CA SER A 106 6.13 -39.39 34.12
C SER A 106 5.73 -38.36 35.18
N ASP A 107 6.59 -37.37 35.40
CA ASP A 107 6.28 -36.18 36.19
C ASP A 107 5.44 -35.15 35.40
N LYS A 108 5.05 -35.46 34.16
CA LYS A 108 4.15 -34.60 33.37
C LYS A 108 2.78 -34.49 34.05
N LEU A 109 2.32 -33.27 34.27
CA LEU A 109 0.96 -33.00 34.73
C LEU A 109 0.01 -32.99 33.54
N LEU A 110 -0.66 -34.11 33.29
CA LEU A 110 -1.63 -34.24 32.19
C LEU A 110 -2.97 -33.60 32.59
N TRP A 111 -3.62 -32.92 31.64
CA TRP A 111 -4.97 -32.35 31.83
C TRP A 111 -5.99 -33.44 32.20
N SER A 112 -5.89 -34.60 31.56
CA SER A 112 -6.79 -35.73 31.75
C SER A 112 -6.72 -36.36 33.14
N ASP A 113 -5.58 -36.25 33.84
CA ASP A 113 -5.34 -36.84 35.17
C ASP A 113 -6.01 -35.99 36.27
N PRO A 114 -7.00 -36.54 37.00
CA PRO A 114 -7.63 -35.83 38.12
C PRO A 114 -6.64 -35.37 39.21
N ASN A 115 -5.51 -36.04 39.37
CA ASN A 115 -4.49 -35.67 40.36
C ASN A 115 -3.77 -34.36 40.02
N THR A 116 -3.74 -33.96 38.74
CA THR A 116 -3.19 -32.67 38.29
C THR A 116 -3.90 -31.49 38.98
N TRP A 117 -5.19 -31.64 39.25
CA TRP A 117 -6.09 -30.59 39.71
C TRP A 117 -6.31 -30.57 41.23
N GLY A 118 -5.74 -31.55 41.95
CA GLY A 118 -5.83 -31.63 43.40
C GLY A 118 -7.28 -31.77 43.90
N ALA A 119 -7.56 -31.20 45.07
CA ALA A 119 -8.87 -31.34 45.73
C ALA A 119 -10.04 -30.70 44.98
N ALA A 120 -9.77 -29.77 44.05
CA ALA A 120 -10.79 -29.14 43.23
C ALA A 120 -11.39 -30.10 42.19
N GLY A 121 -10.67 -31.19 41.86
CA GLY A 121 -11.08 -32.09 40.79
C GLY A 121 -10.82 -31.50 39.41
N LYS A 122 -10.97 -32.36 38.40
CA LYS A 122 -10.76 -32.01 36.99
C LYS A 122 -11.79 -30.96 36.54
N PRO A 123 -11.41 -29.97 35.70
CA PRO A 123 -12.33 -28.95 35.21
C PRO A 123 -13.57 -29.50 34.51
N GLU A 124 -14.72 -28.91 34.80
CA GLU A 124 -16.01 -29.18 34.17
C GLU A 124 -16.51 -27.99 33.33
N ALA A 125 -17.64 -28.17 32.63
CA ALA A 125 -18.20 -27.11 31.79
C ALA A 125 -18.67 -25.91 32.63
N GLY A 126 -18.34 -24.70 32.18
CA GLY A 126 -18.60 -23.43 32.87
C GLY A 126 -17.60 -23.10 33.97
N ASP A 127 -16.66 -23.98 34.28
CA ASP A 127 -15.67 -23.71 35.32
C ASP A 127 -14.70 -22.61 34.91
N ARG A 128 -14.38 -21.75 35.87
CA ARG A 128 -13.22 -20.85 35.79
C ARG A 128 -11.97 -21.62 36.14
N VAL A 129 -11.11 -21.88 35.16
CA VAL A 129 -9.90 -22.70 35.32
C VAL A 129 -8.68 -21.81 35.48
N VAL A 130 -7.83 -22.14 36.46
CA VAL A 130 -6.54 -21.45 36.66
C VAL A 130 -5.41 -22.47 36.54
N ILE A 131 -4.50 -22.25 35.59
CA ILE A 131 -3.22 -22.96 35.51
C ILE A 131 -2.24 -22.28 36.48
N PRO A 132 -1.87 -22.93 37.61
CA PRO A 132 -1.04 -22.30 38.63
C PRO A 132 0.37 -21.96 38.14
N LYS A 133 0.97 -20.92 38.72
CA LYS A 133 2.28 -20.37 38.31
C LYS A 133 3.44 -21.37 38.35
N ASP A 134 3.37 -22.33 39.26
CA ASP A 134 4.37 -23.37 39.51
C ASP A 134 4.12 -24.66 38.70
N LYS A 135 3.07 -24.70 37.88
CA LYS A 135 2.69 -25.88 37.12
C LYS A 135 2.91 -25.70 35.62
N HIS A 136 3.35 -26.80 35.00
CA HIS A 136 3.30 -27.00 33.56
C HIS A 136 2.31 -28.14 33.29
N ILE A 137 1.13 -27.79 32.78
CA ILE A 137 0.05 -28.72 32.45
C ILE A 137 0.04 -28.99 30.94
N TYR A 138 -0.03 -30.26 30.58
CA TYR A 138 -0.11 -30.73 29.20
C TYR A 138 -1.56 -31.08 28.85
N LEU A 139 -2.14 -30.39 27.88
CA LEU A 139 -3.48 -30.68 27.35
C LEU A 139 -3.41 -31.93 26.47
N ASP A 140 -4.01 -33.03 26.94
CA ASP A 140 -3.97 -34.36 26.33
C ASP A 140 -5.36 -34.95 26.04
N GLU A 141 -6.40 -34.13 26.13
CA GLU A 141 -7.77 -34.43 25.72
C GLU A 141 -8.52 -33.13 25.41
N ASP A 142 -9.67 -33.23 24.74
CA ASP A 142 -10.54 -32.08 24.50
C ASP A 142 -11.06 -31.49 25.83
N THR A 143 -11.04 -30.17 25.97
CA THR A 143 -11.64 -29.53 27.16
C THR A 143 -13.17 -29.58 27.08
N PRO A 144 -13.88 -29.62 28.22
CA PRO A 144 -15.27 -29.17 28.25
C PRO A 144 -15.37 -27.69 27.86
N GLU A 145 -16.59 -27.17 27.66
CA GLU A 145 -16.80 -25.73 27.42
C GLU A 145 -16.53 -24.94 28.71
N LEU A 146 -15.30 -24.48 28.88
CA LEU A 146 -14.87 -23.77 30.08
C LEU A 146 -15.47 -22.36 30.15
N GLY A 147 -15.55 -21.80 31.36
CA GLY A 147 -15.72 -20.36 31.55
C GLY A 147 -14.43 -19.60 31.18
N GLU A 148 -13.91 -18.79 32.10
CA GLU A 148 -12.59 -18.14 31.94
C GLU A 148 -11.44 -19.12 32.20
N LEU A 149 -10.49 -19.21 31.25
CA LEU A 149 -9.21 -19.91 31.44
C LEU A 149 -8.08 -18.90 31.73
N VAL A 150 -7.50 -18.96 32.93
CA VAL A 150 -6.37 -18.12 33.34
C VAL A 150 -5.08 -18.93 33.42
N ILE A 151 -4.06 -18.51 32.68
CA ILE A 151 -2.78 -19.20 32.60
C ILE A 151 -1.71 -18.38 33.33
N LEU A 152 -1.34 -18.82 34.54
CA LEU A 152 -0.25 -18.24 35.34
C LEU A 152 1.06 -19.04 35.21
N GLY A 153 0.97 -20.35 34.97
CA GLY A 153 2.08 -21.26 34.67
C GLY A 153 2.15 -21.56 33.18
N THR A 154 2.29 -22.83 32.80
CA THR A 154 2.32 -23.24 31.38
C THR A 154 1.18 -24.18 31.05
N LEU A 155 0.47 -23.90 29.95
CA LEU A 155 -0.43 -24.84 29.30
C LEU A 155 0.15 -25.19 27.92
N GLU A 156 0.53 -26.45 27.72
CA GLU A 156 1.10 -26.94 26.46
C GLU A 156 0.20 -28.00 25.83
N PHE A 157 -0.04 -27.93 24.52
CA PHE A 157 -0.80 -28.95 23.81
C PHE A 157 0.08 -30.16 23.51
N GLU A 158 -0.37 -31.36 23.89
CA GLU A 158 0.28 -32.60 23.44
C GLU A 158 0.10 -32.76 21.91
N PRO A 159 1.06 -33.43 21.22
CA PRO A 159 1.09 -33.56 19.76
C PRO A 159 0.05 -34.56 19.24
N GLN A 160 -1.23 -34.22 19.41
CA GLN A 160 -2.39 -34.96 18.93
C GLN A 160 -3.52 -33.99 18.56
N ASP A 161 -4.57 -34.50 17.93
CA ASP A 161 -5.72 -33.64 17.57
C ASP A 161 -6.48 -33.27 18.85
N LEU A 162 -6.62 -31.97 19.12
CA LEU A 162 -7.13 -31.40 20.36
C LEU A 162 -8.00 -30.18 20.13
N SER A 163 -9.04 -30.04 20.95
CA SER A 163 -9.91 -28.87 21.00
C SER A 163 -9.92 -28.27 22.40
N LEU A 164 -9.72 -26.96 22.48
CA LEU A 164 -9.88 -26.17 23.69
C LEU A 164 -11.02 -25.18 23.48
N THR A 165 -12.06 -25.28 24.30
CA THR A 165 -13.21 -24.38 24.28
C THR A 165 -13.32 -23.65 25.61
N ALA A 166 -13.36 -22.33 25.56
CA ALA A 166 -13.49 -21.46 26.74
C ALA A 166 -14.28 -20.20 26.37
N GLU A 167 -14.86 -19.51 27.34
CA GLU A 167 -15.44 -18.19 27.10
C GLU A 167 -14.35 -17.20 26.64
N ASN A 168 -13.21 -17.22 27.33
CA ASN A 168 -12.03 -16.41 27.06
C ASN A 168 -10.76 -16.99 27.71
N ILE A 169 -9.59 -16.51 27.27
CA ILE A 169 -8.28 -16.96 27.77
C ILE A 169 -7.45 -15.73 28.21
N LEU A 170 -7.00 -15.76 29.46
CA LEU A 170 -6.08 -14.76 30.02
C LEU A 170 -4.73 -15.41 30.30
N VAL A 171 -3.71 -15.09 29.50
CA VAL A 171 -2.32 -15.50 29.74
C VAL A 171 -1.65 -14.42 30.59
N ASN A 172 -1.51 -14.67 31.88
CA ASN A 172 -1.10 -13.68 32.88
C ASN A 172 0.23 -14.07 33.53
N GLY A 173 1.34 -13.67 32.90
CA GLY A 173 2.70 -14.05 33.29
C GLY A 173 3.06 -15.52 33.03
N GLY A 174 2.11 -16.32 32.55
CA GLY A 174 2.30 -17.71 32.12
C GLY A 174 2.52 -17.86 30.61
N GLU A 175 2.40 -19.09 30.11
CA GLU A 175 2.68 -19.46 28.73
C GLU A 175 1.58 -20.37 28.15
N LEU A 176 1.06 -20.02 26.99
CA LEU A 176 0.21 -20.90 26.17
C LEU A 176 1.04 -21.39 24.98
N LEU A 177 1.33 -22.70 24.95
CA LEU A 177 2.21 -23.33 23.98
C LEU A 177 1.43 -24.31 23.08
N VAL A 178 1.52 -24.12 21.77
CA VAL A 178 1.03 -25.08 20.77
C VAL A 178 2.12 -25.28 19.72
N GLY A 179 2.94 -26.32 19.93
CA GLY A 179 4.18 -26.50 19.19
C GLY A 179 5.25 -25.46 19.55
N SER A 180 6.40 -25.56 18.89
CA SER A 180 7.52 -24.62 19.02
C SER A 180 8.17 -24.39 17.66
N GLU A 181 9.03 -23.38 17.54
CA GLU A 181 9.75 -23.12 16.29
C GLU A 181 10.61 -24.33 15.87
N ALA A 182 11.23 -25.01 16.84
CA ALA A 182 12.03 -26.21 16.59
C ALA A 182 11.17 -27.45 16.28
N ASN A 183 9.99 -27.55 16.90
CA ASN A 183 9.06 -28.67 16.71
C ASN A 183 7.65 -28.12 16.44
N PRO A 184 7.34 -27.73 15.20
CA PRO A 184 6.02 -27.20 14.86
C PRO A 184 4.94 -28.25 15.06
N PHE A 185 3.78 -27.82 15.54
CA PHE A 185 2.60 -28.65 15.73
C PHE A 185 2.14 -29.19 14.37
N ILE A 186 2.00 -30.51 14.24
CA ILE A 186 1.59 -31.18 13.00
C ILE A 186 0.13 -31.67 13.04
N ASN A 187 -0.40 -31.82 14.26
CA ASN A 187 -1.78 -32.24 14.53
C ASN A 187 -2.74 -31.05 14.47
N LYS A 188 -4.03 -31.31 14.65
CA LYS A 188 -5.04 -30.26 14.65
C LYS A 188 -5.27 -29.71 16.06
N ALA A 189 -5.04 -28.42 16.27
CA ALA A 189 -5.41 -27.71 17.49
C ALA A 189 -6.51 -26.70 17.17
N ILE A 190 -7.67 -26.81 17.82
CA ILE A 190 -8.79 -25.86 17.65
C ILE A 190 -9.04 -25.15 18.97
N ILE A 191 -8.84 -23.84 19.01
CA ILE A 191 -9.21 -22.98 20.12
C ILE A 191 -10.51 -22.25 19.74
N THR A 192 -11.60 -22.54 20.45
CA THR A 192 -12.90 -21.89 20.25
C THR A 192 -13.22 -21.00 21.43
N LEU A 193 -13.44 -19.70 21.17
CA LEU A 193 -13.85 -18.76 22.23
C LEU A 193 -15.33 -18.41 22.08
N ASN A 194 -16.15 -18.86 23.02
CA ASN A 194 -17.61 -18.97 22.85
C ASN A 194 -18.45 -18.10 23.80
N ASP A 195 -17.84 -17.17 24.56
CA ASP A 195 -18.58 -16.34 25.52
C ASP A 195 -19.81 -15.70 24.87
N THR A 196 -20.95 -15.74 25.55
CA THR A 196 -22.19 -15.17 25.05
C THR A 196 -22.53 -13.82 25.68
N ASP A 197 -21.82 -13.40 26.73
CA ASP A 197 -21.97 -12.08 27.33
C ASP A 197 -21.18 -11.05 26.53
N LEU A 198 -21.89 -10.28 25.71
CA LEU A 198 -21.31 -9.22 24.89
C LEU A 198 -20.67 -8.10 25.72
N GLU A 199 -21.03 -7.92 26.98
CA GLU A 199 -20.54 -6.84 27.84
C GLU A 199 -19.49 -7.30 28.86
N HIS A 200 -19.18 -8.60 28.89
CA HIS A 200 -18.11 -9.14 29.73
C HIS A 200 -16.76 -8.54 29.32
N ASN A 201 -15.98 -8.13 30.34
CA ASN A 201 -14.67 -7.51 30.16
C ASN A 201 -13.62 -8.15 31.05
N LEU A 202 -12.68 -8.87 30.43
CA LEU A 202 -11.43 -9.29 31.05
C LEU A 202 -10.69 -8.07 31.60
N MET A 203 -10.27 -8.16 32.87
CA MET A 203 -9.52 -7.11 33.57
C MET A 203 -10.14 -5.70 33.40
N GLY A 204 -11.47 -5.61 33.33
CA GLY A 204 -12.24 -4.37 33.33
C GLY A 204 -12.35 -3.63 31.99
N MET A 205 -11.48 -3.90 30.99
CA MET A 205 -11.52 -3.19 29.70
C MET A 205 -11.06 -4.02 28.48
N MET A 206 -10.69 -5.29 28.65
CA MET A 206 -10.05 -6.09 27.60
C MET A 206 -11.06 -6.93 26.80
N GLY A 207 -12.34 -6.90 27.16
CA GLY A 207 -13.42 -7.58 26.44
C GLY A 207 -13.48 -9.07 26.71
N THR A 208 -14.26 -9.78 25.89
CA THR A 208 -14.39 -11.24 25.92
C THR A 208 -14.31 -11.84 24.52
N ARG A 209 -14.39 -13.18 24.40
CA ARG A 209 -13.95 -13.96 23.23
C ARG A 209 -12.52 -13.61 22.83
N GLY A 210 -11.68 -13.37 23.84
CA GLY A 210 -10.33 -12.87 23.67
C GLY A 210 -9.27 -13.85 24.16
N ILE A 211 -8.14 -13.91 23.47
CA ILE A 211 -6.86 -14.30 24.07
C ILE A 211 -6.14 -13.01 24.45
N VAL A 212 -5.93 -12.79 25.73
CA VAL A 212 -5.28 -11.59 26.24
C VAL A 212 -4.01 -11.97 26.98
N VAL A 213 -2.88 -11.41 26.55
CA VAL A 213 -1.56 -11.75 27.08
C VAL A 213 -1.00 -10.55 27.82
N VAL A 214 -0.71 -10.70 29.11
CA VAL A 214 -0.29 -9.64 30.04
C VAL A 214 0.85 -10.08 30.95
N GLN A 215 1.47 -9.12 31.64
CA GLN A 215 2.44 -9.34 32.72
C GLN A 215 3.62 -10.24 32.33
N GLY A 216 4.18 -10.06 31.13
CA GLY A 216 5.29 -10.89 30.64
C GLY A 216 4.88 -12.28 30.13
N GLY A 217 3.57 -12.55 30.00
CA GLY A 217 3.08 -13.81 29.47
C GLY A 217 3.47 -14.04 28.01
N LYS A 218 3.43 -15.31 27.58
CA LYS A 218 3.83 -15.73 26.23
C LYS A 218 2.74 -16.50 25.51
N LEU A 219 2.52 -16.14 24.26
CA LEU A 219 1.67 -16.88 23.33
C LEU A 219 2.56 -17.44 22.21
N GLU A 220 2.80 -18.76 22.27
CA GLU A 220 3.69 -19.46 21.35
C GLU A 220 2.87 -20.46 20.53
N LEU A 221 2.55 -20.10 19.29
CA LEU A 221 1.72 -20.92 18.40
C LEU A 221 2.50 -21.19 17.11
N HIS A 222 3.03 -22.39 16.97
CA HIS A 222 3.89 -22.77 15.87
C HIS A 222 3.34 -24.00 15.18
N ALA A 223 2.71 -23.81 14.04
CA ALA A 223 2.13 -24.84 13.21
C ALA A 223 3.05 -25.22 12.05
N LYS A 224 2.91 -26.45 11.55
CA LYS A 224 3.46 -26.81 10.24
C LYS A 224 2.64 -26.15 9.12
N SER A 225 3.09 -24.98 8.69
CA SER A 225 2.47 -24.21 7.59
C SER A 225 2.84 -24.76 6.20
N PRO A 226 2.04 -24.44 5.16
CA PRO A 226 2.44 -24.67 3.77
C PRO A 226 3.75 -23.95 3.44
N ASP A 227 4.62 -24.58 2.65
CA ASP A 227 5.92 -23.97 2.29
C ASP A 227 5.72 -22.75 1.36
N ILE A 228 4.61 -22.73 0.64
CA ILE A 228 4.12 -21.60 -0.16
C ILE A 228 2.72 -21.25 0.34
N ALA A 229 2.59 -20.13 1.07
CA ALA A 229 1.31 -19.67 1.58
C ALA A 229 0.38 -19.22 0.45
N TRP A 230 0.92 -18.52 -0.56
CA TRP A 230 0.21 -18.06 -1.73
C TRP A 230 1.16 -17.94 -2.93
N THR A 231 0.60 -18.01 -4.14
CA THR A 231 1.29 -17.91 -5.44
C THR A 231 0.33 -17.20 -6.42
N LYS A 232 0.67 -17.13 -7.69
CA LYS A 232 -0.25 -16.80 -8.78
C LYS A 232 -0.60 -18.03 -9.62
N ILE A 233 -1.66 -17.95 -10.42
CA ILE A 233 -1.90 -18.90 -11.51
C ILE A 233 -0.92 -18.65 -12.67
N ASN A 234 -0.72 -19.65 -13.54
CA ASN A 234 0.22 -19.63 -14.67
C ASN A 234 -0.42 -20.02 -16.02
N ASP A 235 -1.74 -20.19 -16.01
CA ASP A 235 -2.56 -20.23 -17.20
C ASP A 235 -3.89 -19.54 -16.94
N HIS A 236 -4.56 -19.09 -18.00
CA HIS A 236 -5.90 -18.53 -17.89
C HIS A 236 -6.84 -19.55 -17.26
N ALA A 237 -7.77 -19.04 -16.44
CA ALA A 237 -8.89 -19.82 -15.96
C ALA A 237 -10.17 -19.12 -16.43
N GLU A 238 -10.88 -19.78 -17.36
CA GLU A 238 -12.14 -19.31 -17.91
C GLU A 238 -13.26 -19.35 -16.85
N ASP A 239 -14.34 -18.59 -17.06
CA ASP A 239 -15.55 -18.75 -16.25
C ASP A 239 -16.04 -20.21 -16.26
N GLY A 240 -16.33 -20.75 -15.08
CA GLY A 240 -16.67 -22.16 -14.85
C GLY A 240 -15.47 -23.11 -14.75
N ALA A 241 -14.23 -22.66 -14.91
CA ALA A 241 -13.05 -23.53 -14.80
C ALA A 241 -12.94 -24.17 -13.41
N THR A 242 -12.74 -25.49 -13.39
CA THR A 242 -12.57 -26.30 -12.16
C THR A 242 -11.11 -26.70 -11.93
N LYS A 243 -10.18 -26.19 -12.73
CA LYS A 243 -8.75 -26.47 -12.62
C LYS A 243 -7.96 -25.18 -12.69
N LEU A 244 -6.94 -25.05 -11.86
CA LEU A 244 -5.98 -23.96 -11.90
C LEU A 244 -4.58 -24.54 -12.08
N THR A 245 -3.81 -23.94 -12.98
CA THR A 245 -2.36 -24.20 -13.07
C THR A 245 -1.65 -23.14 -12.25
N LEU A 246 -0.90 -23.52 -11.23
CA LEU A 246 -0.14 -22.61 -10.37
C LEU A 246 1.22 -22.24 -10.99
N ALA A 247 1.74 -21.07 -10.67
CA ALA A 247 3.10 -20.65 -11.06
C ALA A 247 4.17 -21.48 -10.35
N GLU A 248 3.93 -21.77 -9.08
CA GLU A 248 4.81 -22.55 -8.22
C GLU A 248 4.13 -23.84 -7.76
N GLN A 249 4.92 -24.89 -7.55
CA GLN A 249 4.40 -26.14 -7.02
C GLN A 249 4.30 -26.03 -5.50
N ALA A 250 3.09 -25.87 -4.99
CA ALA A 250 2.83 -25.81 -3.55
C ALA A 250 2.59 -27.20 -2.95
N ASN A 251 2.82 -27.35 -1.64
CA ASN A 251 2.54 -28.56 -0.87
C ASN A 251 1.09 -28.61 -0.31
N TRP A 252 0.16 -27.93 -0.99
CA TRP A 252 -1.27 -27.91 -0.65
C TRP A 252 -1.91 -29.29 -0.83
N LYS A 253 -3.00 -29.55 -0.12
CA LYS A 253 -3.64 -30.87 -0.03
C LYS A 253 -5.11 -30.82 -0.42
N THR A 254 -5.65 -31.96 -0.84
CA THR A 254 -7.12 -32.13 -0.96
C THR A 254 -7.80 -31.80 0.36
N GLY A 255 -8.86 -30.99 0.29
CA GLY A 255 -9.59 -30.49 1.46
C GLY A 255 -9.20 -29.07 1.88
N ASP A 256 -7.99 -28.61 1.52
CA ASP A 256 -7.56 -27.24 1.82
C ASP A 256 -8.50 -26.22 1.18
N GLN A 257 -8.80 -25.17 1.95
CA GLN A 257 -9.50 -24.00 1.45
C GLN A 257 -8.49 -23.04 0.86
N ILE A 258 -8.75 -22.57 -0.36
CA ILE A 258 -8.00 -21.51 -1.02
C ILE A 258 -8.88 -20.29 -1.25
N VAL A 259 -8.24 -19.16 -1.50
CA VAL A 259 -8.86 -17.96 -2.05
C VAL A 259 -8.19 -17.61 -3.38
N VAL A 260 -8.99 -17.31 -4.40
CA VAL A 260 -8.55 -16.81 -5.70
C VAL A 260 -8.92 -15.33 -5.80
N GLY A 261 -7.93 -14.46 -5.98
CA GLY A 261 -8.13 -13.02 -6.12
C GLY A 261 -8.48 -12.60 -7.55
N PRO A 262 -9.01 -11.39 -7.74
CA PRO A 262 -9.54 -10.94 -9.03
C PRO A 262 -8.43 -10.66 -10.04
N THR A 263 -8.80 -10.52 -11.32
CA THR A 263 -7.92 -9.95 -12.36
C THR A 263 -8.56 -8.84 -13.16
N ASP A 264 -9.71 -8.32 -12.70
CA ASP A 264 -10.41 -7.21 -13.33
C ASP A 264 -10.70 -6.07 -12.33
N PHE A 265 -11.30 -4.97 -12.75
CA PHE A 265 -11.65 -3.85 -11.88
C PHE A 265 -12.47 -4.30 -10.66
N TYR A 266 -12.40 -3.49 -9.60
CA TYR A 266 -13.32 -3.65 -8.46
C TYR A 266 -14.77 -3.74 -8.97
N GLU A 267 -15.49 -4.78 -8.53
CA GLU A 267 -16.89 -5.03 -8.91
C GLU A 267 -17.16 -5.30 -10.42
N ALA A 268 -16.15 -5.75 -11.19
CA ALA A 268 -16.27 -6.03 -12.62
C ALA A 268 -17.45 -6.95 -13.01
N ALA A 269 -17.76 -7.97 -12.19
CA ALA A 269 -18.88 -8.89 -12.44
C ALA A 269 -20.24 -8.31 -11.99
N ASN A 270 -20.72 -7.29 -12.70
CA ASN A 270 -22.05 -6.69 -12.48
C ASN A 270 -22.26 -6.15 -11.05
N GLY A 271 -21.25 -5.50 -10.46
CA GLY A 271 -21.36 -4.96 -9.09
C GLY A 271 -20.96 -5.95 -8.00
N LYS A 272 -20.37 -7.11 -8.35
CA LYS A 272 -19.95 -8.13 -7.39
C LYS A 272 -18.45 -8.35 -7.41
N SER A 273 -17.90 -8.69 -6.25
CA SER A 273 -16.54 -9.23 -6.15
C SER A 273 -16.45 -10.57 -6.88
N ILE A 274 -15.35 -10.76 -7.61
CA ILE A 274 -15.00 -12.04 -8.24
C ILE A 274 -13.98 -12.83 -7.41
N THR A 275 -13.57 -12.32 -6.25
CA THR A 275 -12.71 -13.03 -5.28
C THR A 275 -13.48 -14.20 -4.67
N GLN A 276 -12.94 -15.41 -4.76
CA GLN A 276 -13.67 -16.62 -4.41
C GLN A 276 -12.89 -17.52 -3.47
N ARG A 277 -13.58 -17.99 -2.41
CA ARG A 277 -13.11 -19.04 -1.51
C ARG A 277 -13.57 -20.40 -2.05
N ILE A 278 -12.67 -21.37 -2.13
CA ILE A 278 -12.99 -22.68 -2.70
C ILE A 278 -12.12 -23.80 -2.15
N ALA A 279 -12.65 -25.02 -2.09
CA ALA A 279 -11.91 -26.20 -1.63
C ALA A 279 -11.14 -26.89 -2.77
N ILE A 280 -9.96 -27.42 -2.48
CA ILE A 280 -9.22 -28.31 -3.39
C ILE A 280 -9.77 -29.73 -3.31
N THR A 281 -10.00 -30.37 -4.45
CA THR A 281 -10.42 -31.79 -4.53
C THR A 281 -9.30 -32.72 -4.99
N ASN A 282 -8.32 -32.22 -5.75
CA ASN A 282 -7.16 -32.99 -6.21
C ASN A 282 -5.95 -32.09 -6.46
N VAL A 283 -4.75 -32.63 -6.30
CA VAL A 283 -3.46 -31.96 -6.58
C VAL A 283 -2.60 -32.87 -7.45
N ASN A 284 -2.10 -32.35 -8.56
CA ASN A 284 -1.19 -33.04 -9.46
C ASN A 284 -0.08 -32.09 -9.93
N GLY A 285 1.06 -32.09 -9.21
CA GLY A 285 2.15 -31.14 -9.47
C GLY A 285 1.69 -29.69 -9.27
N LYS A 286 1.76 -28.87 -10.32
CA LYS A 286 1.28 -27.48 -10.32
C LYS A 286 -0.21 -27.32 -10.63
N GLU A 287 -0.91 -28.40 -11.00
CA GLU A 287 -2.35 -28.35 -11.27
C GLU A 287 -3.13 -28.69 -10.00
N ILE A 288 -4.13 -27.87 -9.67
CA ILE A 288 -5.12 -28.17 -8.63
C ILE A 288 -6.52 -28.23 -9.23
N THR A 289 -7.32 -29.18 -8.75
CA THR A 289 -8.74 -29.28 -9.08
C THR A 289 -9.57 -28.67 -7.95
N LEU A 290 -10.58 -27.90 -8.31
CA LEU A 290 -11.46 -27.16 -7.42
C LEU A 290 -12.78 -27.92 -7.21
N ALA A 291 -13.41 -27.71 -6.05
CA ALA A 291 -14.71 -28.31 -5.73
C ALA A 291 -15.89 -27.73 -6.55
N LYS A 292 -15.71 -26.54 -7.13
CA LYS A 292 -16.68 -25.81 -7.95
C LYS A 292 -15.93 -25.07 -9.07
N GLY A 293 -16.62 -24.72 -10.15
CA GLY A 293 -16.06 -23.80 -11.14
C GLY A 293 -15.92 -22.40 -10.56
N ILE A 294 -14.87 -21.67 -10.95
CA ILE A 294 -14.74 -20.24 -10.68
C ILE A 294 -15.85 -19.45 -11.39
N GLU A 295 -16.29 -18.34 -10.82
CA GLU A 295 -17.44 -17.54 -11.30
C GLU A 295 -17.08 -16.37 -12.23
N ALA A 296 -15.82 -16.30 -12.69
CA ALA A 296 -15.32 -15.24 -13.58
C ALA A 296 -14.00 -15.65 -14.23
N PHE A 297 -13.65 -14.98 -15.34
CA PHE A 297 -12.34 -15.14 -15.97
C PHE A 297 -11.21 -14.63 -15.06
N HIS A 298 -10.14 -15.41 -14.99
CA HIS A 298 -8.90 -15.06 -14.28
C HIS A 298 -7.71 -15.11 -15.22
N TRP A 299 -7.02 -13.98 -15.35
CA TRP A 299 -5.80 -13.86 -16.13
C TRP A 299 -4.65 -14.66 -15.50
N GLY A 300 -3.87 -15.36 -16.32
CA GLY A 300 -2.83 -16.27 -15.83
C GLY A 300 -1.53 -16.32 -16.63
N LYS A 301 -1.35 -15.44 -17.62
CA LYS A 301 -0.10 -15.34 -18.39
C LYS A 301 0.69 -14.07 -18.06
N LEU A 302 2.00 -14.14 -18.18
CA LEU A 302 2.82 -12.92 -18.22
C LEU A 302 2.58 -12.18 -19.56
N GLN A 303 2.72 -10.86 -19.53
CA GLN A 303 2.69 -10.02 -20.72
C GLN A 303 4.02 -9.28 -20.85
N TYR A 304 4.53 -9.15 -22.06
CA TYR A 304 5.83 -8.57 -22.35
C TYR A 304 5.67 -7.27 -23.13
N ALA A 305 6.39 -6.23 -22.71
CA ALA A 305 6.47 -4.95 -23.39
C ALA A 305 7.40 -5.08 -24.62
N THR A 306 6.82 -4.97 -25.81
CA THR A 306 7.54 -5.12 -27.09
C THR A 306 7.46 -3.84 -27.90
N THR A 307 8.31 -3.71 -28.93
CA THR A 307 8.26 -2.59 -29.88
C THR A 307 6.94 -2.47 -30.64
N ASN A 308 6.09 -3.50 -30.62
CA ASN A 308 4.77 -3.51 -31.26
C ASN A 308 3.60 -3.35 -30.27
N GLY A 309 3.89 -3.20 -28.97
CA GLY A 309 2.90 -3.15 -27.90
C GLY A 309 3.03 -4.32 -26.92
N MET A 310 1.95 -4.68 -26.24
CA MET A 310 1.96 -5.82 -25.30
C MET A 310 1.84 -7.17 -26.04
N SER A 311 2.59 -8.17 -25.60
CA SER A 311 2.64 -9.52 -26.20
C SER A 311 2.58 -10.62 -25.12
N LEU A 312 2.14 -11.82 -25.48
CA LEU A 312 2.28 -13.03 -24.65
C LEU A 312 3.60 -13.77 -24.90
N VAL A 313 4.38 -13.33 -25.87
CA VAL A 313 5.67 -13.91 -26.28
C VAL A 313 6.78 -12.91 -26.00
N GLU A 314 7.88 -13.39 -25.43
CA GLU A 314 9.08 -12.62 -25.08
C GLU A 314 9.96 -12.40 -26.33
N GLU A 315 9.42 -11.73 -27.34
CA GLU A 315 10.10 -11.39 -28.59
C GLU A 315 9.99 -9.89 -28.86
N ASN A 316 11.03 -9.29 -29.46
CA ASN A 316 11.10 -7.86 -29.77
C ASN A 316 10.86 -6.95 -28.55
N ILE A 317 11.43 -7.33 -27.39
CA ILE A 317 11.33 -6.55 -26.16
C ILE A 317 11.79 -5.12 -26.39
N VAL A 318 11.02 -4.16 -25.86
CA VAL A 318 11.35 -2.74 -25.94
C VAL A 318 12.73 -2.49 -25.32
N PRO A 319 13.63 -1.73 -25.99
CA PRO A 319 14.94 -1.43 -25.42
C PRO A 319 14.82 -0.69 -24.08
N THR A 320 15.86 -0.78 -23.27
CA THR A 320 15.98 0.06 -22.06
C THR A 320 16.40 1.46 -22.46
N PRO A 321 15.63 2.50 -22.05
CA PRO A 321 16.04 3.89 -22.20
C PRO A 321 17.44 4.14 -21.63
N THR A 322 18.26 4.92 -22.34
CA THR A 322 19.60 5.29 -21.90
C THR A 322 19.73 6.81 -21.93
N GLY A 323 20.21 7.43 -20.86
CA GLY A 323 20.43 8.87 -20.82
C GLY A 323 21.05 9.33 -19.51
N ASP A 324 21.42 10.60 -19.46
CA ASP A 324 21.91 11.27 -18.26
C ASP A 324 20.72 11.67 -17.37
N PHE A 325 20.20 10.69 -16.64
CA PHE A 325 19.05 10.90 -15.75
C PHE A 325 19.42 11.70 -14.50
N LEU A 326 18.43 12.39 -13.94
CA LEU A 326 18.65 13.22 -12.77
C LEU A 326 19.14 12.41 -11.56
N TYR A 327 19.92 13.10 -10.72
CA TYR A 327 20.43 12.58 -9.45
C TYR A 327 21.36 11.35 -9.57
N GLY A 328 21.86 11.06 -10.78
CA GLY A 328 22.77 9.94 -11.02
C GLY A 328 22.10 8.57 -10.93
N LEU A 329 20.77 8.52 -11.04
CA LEU A 329 20.01 7.27 -11.04
C LEU A 329 20.08 6.59 -12.41
N THR A 330 20.05 5.26 -12.43
CA THR A 330 19.97 4.47 -13.67
C THR A 330 18.94 3.35 -13.46
N PRO A 331 17.78 3.41 -14.13
CA PRO A 331 16.73 2.41 -13.95
C PRO A 331 16.97 1.14 -14.79
N ASP A 332 16.48 0.00 -14.30
CA ASP A 332 16.48 -1.28 -15.02
C ASP A 332 15.29 -1.42 -15.98
N ASN A 333 14.24 -0.61 -15.79
CA ASN A 333 12.96 -0.60 -16.52
C ASN A 333 12.23 -1.97 -16.59
N PRO A 334 11.11 -2.16 -15.89
CA PRO A 334 10.33 -3.38 -16.00
C PRO A 334 9.81 -3.58 -17.44
N LYS A 335 9.99 -4.80 -17.97
CA LYS A 335 9.51 -5.21 -19.31
C LYS A 335 8.35 -6.19 -19.26
N VAL A 336 7.93 -6.57 -18.06
CA VAL A 336 6.92 -7.59 -17.83
C VAL A 336 5.78 -6.97 -17.05
N LEU A 337 4.56 -7.14 -17.57
CA LEU A 337 3.33 -6.85 -16.88
C LEU A 337 2.74 -8.17 -16.35
N ASP A 338 2.69 -8.31 -15.03
CA ASP A 338 2.15 -9.48 -14.34
C ASP A 338 0.80 -9.16 -13.69
N GLN A 339 -0.28 -9.45 -14.41
CA GLN A 339 -1.67 -9.36 -13.92
C GLN A 339 -2.26 -10.73 -13.55
N ARG A 340 -1.41 -11.73 -13.28
CA ARG A 340 -1.89 -13.08 -12.98
C ARG A 340 -2.63 -13.10 -11.65
N ALA A 341 -3.73 -13.87 -11.58
CA ALA A 341 -4.56 -13.97 -10.39
C ALA A 341 -3.75 -14.52 -9.20
N PRO A 342 -3.74 -13.85 -8.03
CA PRO A 342 -3.17 -14.42 -6.82
C PRO A 342 -4.08 -15.54 -6.28
N VAL A 343 -3.47 -16.60 -5.74
CA VAL A 343 -4.14 -17.73 -5.11
C VAL A 343 -3.45 -18.03 -3.79
N GLY A 344 -4.19 -18.03 -2.68
CA GLY A 344 -3.65 -18.28 -1.34
C GLY A 344 -4.36 -19.42 -0.62
N ASN A 345 -3.61 -20.21 0.15
CA ASN A 345 -4.14 -21.29 0.98
C ASN A 345 -4.52 -20.77 2.36
N LEU A 346 -5.80 -20.85 2.72
CA LEU A 346 -6.35 -20.35 3.98
C LEU A 346 -6.23 -21.33 5.14
N THR A 347 -6.07 -22.63 4.86
CA THR A 347 -6.16 -23.71 5.84
C THR A 347 -4.89 -23.83 6.68
N ARG A 348 -5.06 -23.85 8.00
CA ARG A 348 -4.00 -24.16 8.96
C ARG A 348 -4.44 -25.21 9.97
N ASN A 349 -3.48 -25.85 10.63
CA ASN A 349 -3.77 -26.89 11.61
C ASN A 349 -3.89 -26.36 13.05
N ILE A 350 -3.38 -25.16 13.35
CA ILE A 350 -3.79 -24.40 14.54
C ILE A 350 -4.87 -23.41 14.11
N VAL A 351 -6.07 -23.51 14.69
CA VAL A 351 -7.22 -22.68 14.38
C VAL A 351 -7.72 -21.98 15.64
N ILE A 352 -7.82 -20.65 15.61
CA ILE A 352 -8.47 -19.85 16.65
C ILE A 352 -9.75 -19.27 16.03
N GLN A 353 -10.89 -19.52 16.67
CA GLN A 353 -12.17 -19.14 16.07
C GLN A 353 -13.25 -18.79 17.10
N SER A 354 -14.23 -17.99 16.68
CA SER A 354 -15.51 -17.93 17.39
C SER A 354 -16.44 -19.05 16.87
N PRO A 355 -17.48 -19.44 17.61
CA PRO A 355 -18.58 -20.23 17.06
C PRO A 355 -19.21 -19.54 15.84
N ASP A 356 -19.77 -20.34 14.93
CA ASP A 356 -20.64 -19.82 13.87
C ASP A 356 -22.08 -19.65 14.40
N ASP A 357 -22.21 -18.79 15.40
CA ASP A 357 -23.45 -18.57 16.15
C ASP A 357 -24.18 -17.30 15.72
N LYS A 358 -25.33 -17.03 16.36
CA LYS A 358 -26.14 -15.84 16.11
C LYS A 358 -25.36 -14.54 16.36
N GLN A 359 -24.44 -14.52 17.33
CA GLN A 359 -23.65 -13.31 17.64
C GLN A 359 -22.64 -13.01 16.54
N TRP A 360 -22.00 -14.04 16.00
CA TRP A 360 -21.16 -13.88 14.81
C TRP A 360 -21.98 -13.42 13.60
N GLN A 361 -23.07 -14.12 13.28
CA GLN A 361 -23.87 -13.88 12.07
C GLN A 361 -24.57 -12.52 12.06
N ASP A 362 -25.18 -12.13 13.18
CA ASP A 362 -25.97 -10.90 13.25
C ASP A 362 -25.15 -9.70 13.69
N GLU A 363 -24.24 -9.89 14.66
CA GLU A 363 -23.51 -8.80 15.30
C GLU A 363 -22.08 -8.65 14.78
N GLY A 364 -21.50 -9.69 14.20
CA GLY A 364 -20.09 -9.72 13.85
C GLY A 364 -19.20 -9.80 15.09
N PHE A 365 -19.62 -10.57 16.09
CA PHE A 365 -18.93 -10.74 17.37
C PHE A 365 -17.94 -11.93 17.31
N GLY A 366 -16.77 -11.67 16.74
CA GLY A 366 -15.71 -12.66 16.55
C GLY A 366 -14.67 -12.70 17.67
N VAL A 367 -13.71 -13.61 17.51
CA VAL A 367 -12.53 -13.69 18.37
C VAL A 367 -11.58 -12.52 18.19
N HIS A 368 -10.87 -12.16 19.25
CA HIS A 368 -9.77 -11.20 19.18
C HIS A 368 -8.54 -11.66 19.97
N ILE A 369 -7.37 -11.17 19.60
CA ILE A 369 -6.11 -11.45 20.32
C ILE A 369 -5.46 -10.11 20.65
N MET A 370 -5.07 -9.92 21.91
CA MET A 370 -4.45 -8.69 22.38
C MET A 370 -3.17 -8.99 23.15
N ILE A 371 -2.06 -8.45 22.65
CA ILE A 371 -0.73 -8.56 23.26
C ILE A 371 -0.43 -7.24 23.96
N MET A 372 -0.38 -7.25 25.28
CA MET A 372 -0.17 -6.06 26.10
C MET A 372 1.32 -5.77 26.32
N PRO A 373 1.70 -4.61 26.87
CA PRO A 373 3.10 -4.28 27.13
C PRO A 373 3.78 -5.38 27.97
N SER A 374 5.07 -5.62 27.71
CA SER A 374 5.91 -6.72 28.24
C SER A 374 5.57 -8.15 27.79
N ALA A 375 4.42 -8.41 27.18
CA ALA A 375 4.06 -9.76 26.70
C ALA A 375 4.77 -10.13 25.38
N VAL A 376 4.87 -11.43 25.10
CA VAL A 376 5.48 -12.00 23.89
C VAL A 376 4.45 -12.78 23.09
N ALA A 377 4.45 -12.63 21.77
CA ALA A 377 3.62 -13.39 20.86
C ALA A 377 4.40 -13.82 19.61
N HIS A 378 4.38 -15.12 19.35
CA HIS A 378 4.95 -15.75 18.17
C HIS A 378 3.89 -16.64 17.53
N LEU A 379 3.38 -16.20 16.39
CA LEU A 379 2.41 -16.97 15.61
C LEU A 379 3.04 -17.37 14.28
N ASP A 380 3.19 -18.66 14.03
CA ASP A 380 3.59 -19.21 12.74
C ASP A 380 2.55 -20.24 12.28
N GLY A 381 1.91 -19.99 11.14
CA GLY A 381 0.97 -20.94 10.54
C GLY A 381 -0.36 -21.07 11.27
N VAL A 382 -0.91 -20.00 11.85
CA VAL A 382 -2.19 -20.01 12.57
C VAL A 382 -3.32 -19.50 11.68
N GLU A 383 -4.49 -20.16 11.68
CA GLU A 383 -5.72 -19.65 11.08
C GLU A 383 -6.58 -18.98 12.16
N ILE A 384 -6.82 -17.68 12.03
CA ILE A 384 -7.72 -16.90 12.89
C ILE A 384 -9.00 -16.66 12.08
N LYS A 385 -10.09 -17.29 12.49
CA LYS A 385 -11.31 -17.41 11.69
C LYS A 385 -12.52 -16.83 12.42
N ARG A 386 -13.42 -16.16 11.68
CA ARG A 386 -14.59 -15.47 12.25
C ARG A 386 -14.15 -14.52 13.37
N ALA A 387 -13.31 -13.58 13.00
CA ALA A 387 -12.56 -12.77 13.95
C ALA A 387 -12.98 -11.29 13.92
N GLY A 388 -12.45 -10.53 14.87
CA GLY A 388 -12.77 -9.12 15.07
C GLY A 388 -14.20 -8.90 15.56
N GLN A 389 -14.39 -7.85 16.36
CA GLN A 389 -15.73 -7.48 16.84
C GLN A 389 -16.16 -6.17 16.21
N ARG A 390 -17.22 -6.23 15.39
CA ARG A 390 -17.70 -5.10 14.57
C ARG A 390 -17.93 -3.83 15.40
N GLY A 391 -17.29 -2.73 15.02
CA GLY A 391 -17.45 -1.42 15.65
C GLY A 391 -16.90 -1.29 17.07
N ARG A 392 -16.15 -2.29 17.58
CA ARG A 392 -15.57 -2.26 18.93
C ARG A 392 -14.07 -2.00 18.87
N VAL A 393 -13.64 -0.89 19.44
CA VAL A 393 -12.23 -0.48 19.50
C VAL A 393 -11.37 -1.55 20.18
N ARG A 394 -10.16 -1.82 19.66
CA ARG A 394 -9.18 -2.80 20.16
C ARG A 394 -9.57 -4.28 20.06
N ARG A 395 -10.68 -4.62 19.40
CA ARG A 395 -11.18 -6.00 19.23
C ARG A 395 -10.88 -6.50 17.82
N TYR A 396 -9.60 -6.75 17.57
CA TYR A 396 -9.07 -7.15 16.26
C TYR A 396 -8.58 -8.61 16.27
N PRO A 397 -8.58 -9.29 15.12
CA PRO A 397 -8.08 -10.67 15.01
C PRO A 397 -6.70 -10.86 15.63
N PHE A 398 -5.78 -9.92 15.41
CA PHE A 398 -4.48 -9.88 16.07
C PHE A 398 -4.01 -8.44 16.29
N HIS A 399 -3.59 -8.12 17.52
CA HIS A 399 -3.33 -6.76 17.95
C HIS A 399 -2.17 -6.69 18.96
N TRP A 400 -1.06 -6.09 18.56
CA TRP A 400 -0.04 -5.61 19.50
C TRP A 400 -0.45 -4.25 20.04
N HIS A 401 -0.56 -4.13 21.37
CA HIS A 401 -1.06 -2.93 22.03
C HIS A 401 0.05 -2.28 22.87
N MET A 402 0.65 -1.22 22.32
CA MET A 402 1.53 -0.29 23.03
C MET A 402 2.83 -0.93 23.57
N LEU A 403 3.48 -1.82 22.81
CA LEU A 403 4.71 -2.49 23.29
C LEU A 403 5.94 -1.60 23.27
N SER A 404 5.92 -0.50 22.50
CA SER A 404 7.07 0.42 22.36
C SER A 404 6.82 1.81 22.93
N TYR A 405 5.60 2.11 23.38
CA TYR A 405 5.28 3.39 24.03
C TYR A 405 4.37 3.16 25.23
N ASN A 406 4.63 3.85 26.34
CA ASN A 406 3.72 3.94 27.47
C ASN A 406 3.39 5.41 27.71
N GLY A 407 2.30 5.90 27.10
CA GLY A 407 2.00 7.33 27.05
C GLY A 407 3.07 8.08 26.26
N SER A 408 3.82 8.97 26.92
CA SER A 408 4.96 9.69 26.33
C SER A 408 6.30 8.97 26.45
N ASP A 409 6.37 7.90 27.24
CA ASP A 409 7.64 7.22 27.51
C ASP A 409 7.96 6.23 26.38
N ASN A 410 9.18 6.31 25.84
CA ASN A 410 9.69 5.36 24.86
C ASN A 410 10.16 4.09 25.56
N LEU A 411 9.59 2.95 25.17
CA LEU A 411 10.10 1.62 25.49
C LEU A 411 11.01 1.13 24.35
N GLY A 412 11.67 -0.01 24.56
CA GLY A 412 12.43 -0.66 23.49
C GLY A 412 11.53 -1.11 22.34
N ASP A 413 12.13 -1.29 21.16
CA ASP A 413 11.46 -1.94 20.04
C ASP A 413 11.08 -3.37 20.43
N ALA A 414 9.92 -3.83 19.99
CA ALA A 414 9.39 -5.15 20.27
C ALA A 414 10.02 -6.23 19.34
N ILE A 415 11.34 -6.16 19.18
CA ILE A 415 12.12 -7.06 18.31
C ILE A 415 11.89 -8.50 18.74
N GLY A 416 11.62 -9.37 17.77
CA GLY A 416 11.33 -10.79 17.98
C GLY A 416 9.85 -11.12 17.92
N GLN A 417 8.94 -10.16 18.10
CA GLN A 417 7.51 -10.38 17.92
C GLN A 417 7.17 -10.67 16.45
N TYR A 418 6.33 -11.68 16.19
CA TYR A 418 5.88 -11.95 14.83
C TYR A 418 4.51 -12.62 14.71
N ILE A 419 3.89 -12.34 13.57
CA ILE A 419 2.87 -13.19 12.95
C ILE A 419 3.34 -13.54 11.54
N LYS A 420 3.59 -14.82 11.28
CA LYS A 420 4.08 -15.32 10.00
C LYS A 420 3.29 -16.51 9.47
N ASN A 421 3.22 -16.66 8.15
CA ASN A 421 2.53 -17.75 7.43
C ASN A 421 1.07 -18.01 7.87
N SER A 422 0.43 -17.03 8.51
CA SER A 422 -0.87 -17.16 9.19
C SER A 422 -1.99 -16.59 8.34
N THR A 423 -3.24 -16.86 8.72
CA THR A 423 -4.41 -16.43 7.95
C THR A 423 -5.43 -15.72 8.84
N ILE A 424 -5.93 -14.57 8.38
CA ILE A 424 -7.14 -13.95 8.92
C ILE A 424 -8.26 -14.31 7.95
N ASN A 425 -9.03 -15.34 8.32
CA ASN A 425 -10.08 -15.91 7.49
C ASN A 425 -11.45 -15.36 7.92
N GLU A 426 -11.79 -14.21 7.35
CA GLU A 426 -12.97 -13.39 7.67
C GLU A 426 -12.86 -12.62 9.00
N SER A 427 -12.93 -11.29 8.90
CA SER A 427 -12.99 -10.39 10.05
C SER A 427 -14.04 -9.29 9.90
N LYS A 428 -14.78 -9.00 10.97
CA LYS A 428 -15.73 -7.88 11.01
C LYS A 428 -15.15 -6.59 11.58
N ASN A 429 -13.87 -6.57 11.93
CA ASN A 429 -13.17 -5.37 12.39
C ASN A 429 -11.65 -5.50 12.26
N ARG A 430 -11.10 -4.89 11.19
CA ARG A 430 -9.69 -4.88 10.79
C ARG A 430 -9.05 -6.27 10.70
N GLY A 431 -7.79 -6.36 10.30
CA GLY A 431 -7.04 -7.63 10.25
C GLY A 431 -5.95 -7.67 11.31
N ILE A 432 -4.72 -7.35 10.90
CA ILE A 432 -3.54 -7.31 11.77
C ILE A 432 -3.29 -5.85 12.15
N VAL A 433 -3.27 -5.58 13.46
CA VAL A 433 -3.10 -4.22 13.99
C VAL A 433 -1.80 -4.10 14.77
N VAL A 434 -0.98 -3.13 14.35
CA VAL A 434 0.20 -2.67 15.08
C VAL A 434 -0.18 -1.35 15.73
N HIS A 435 -0.27 -1.30 17.06
CA HIS A 435 -0.65 -0.09 17.81
C HIS A 435 0.47 0.27 18.78
N GLY A 436 1.04 1.47 18.66
CA GLY A 436 2.10 1.98 19.54
C GLY A 436 3.29 1.01 19.69
N THR A 437 3.61 0.27 18.61
CA THR A 437 4.55 -0.84 18.64
C THR A 437 5.52 -0.73 17.46
N ASN A 438 6.81 -0.96 17.74
CA ASN A 438 7.90 -0.88 16.78
C ASN A 438 8.62 -2.22 16.62
N GLY A 439 9.25 -2.45 15.48
CA GLY A 439 10.19 -3.57 15.30
C GLY A 439 9.55 -4.96 15.12
N THR A 440 8.25 -5.05 14.82
CA THR A 440 7.56 -6.33 14.64
C THR A 440 7.71 -6.88 13.22
N LEU A 441 7.52 -8.20 13.06
CA LEU A 441 7.49 -8.88 11.76
C LEU A 441 6.09 -9.41 11.41
N VAL A 442 5.54 -8.93 10.30
CA VAL A 442 4.29 -9.39 9.69
C VAL A 442 4.61 -9.98 8.33
N LYS A 443 4.70 -11.31 8.24
CA LYS A 443 5.27 -11.98 7.06
C LYS A 443 4.42 -13.11 6.47
N ASN A 444 4.28 -13.16 5.15
CA ASN A 444 3.64 -14.28 4.45
C ASN A 444 2.21 -14.60 4.92
N ASN A 445 1.48 -13.61 5.47
CA ASN A 445 0.13 -13.81 5.95
C ASN A 445 -0.89 -13.62 4.83
N ILE A 446 -2.05 -14.26 4.97
CA ILE A 446 -3.21 -14.02 4.10
C ILE A 446 -4.32 -13.36 4.91
N VAL A 447 -4.66 -12.12 4.58
CA VAL A 447 -5.76 -11.38 5.22
C VAL A 447 -6.93 -11.31 4.25
N PHE A 448 -8.03 -11.98 4.57
CA PHE A 448 -9.14 -12.20 3.65
C PHE A 448 -10.50 -11.83 4.25
N ASP A 449 -11.31 -11.11 3.48
CA ASP A 449 -12.69 -10.71 3.80
C ASP A 449 -12.80 -9.92 5.11
N VAL A 450 -12.27 -8.69 5.07
CA VAL A 450 -12.12 -7.81 6.24
C VAL A 450 -12.99 -6.57 6.12
N LYS A 451 -13.64 -6.18 7.23
CA LYS A 451 -14.24 -4.84 7.41
C LYS A 451 -13.26 -3.87 8.05
N GLY A 452 -13.05 -2.69 7.47
CA GLY A 452 -12.02 -1.74 7.93
C GLY A 452 -10.64 -2.04 7.30
N HIS A 453 -9.60 -1.35 7.75
CA HIS A 453 -8.24 -1.56 7.24
C HIS A 453 -7.72 -2.98 7.53
N ALA A 454 -7.09 -3.63 6.54
CA ALA A 454 -6.66 -5.03 6.69
C ALA A 454 -5.35 -5.17 7.48
N ILE A 455 -4.29 -4.45 7.10
CA ILE A 455 -3.06 -4.29 7.89
C ILE A 455 -2.93 -2.81 8.25
N PHE A 456 -2.86 -2.51 9.54
CA PHE A 456 -3.14 -1.17 10.06
C PHE A 456 -2.13 -0.77 11.15
N THR A 457 -1.50 0.40 10.98
CA THR A 457 -0.76 1.11 12.03
C THR A 457 -1.65 2.19 12.63
N GLU A 458 -1.88 2.15 13.95
CA GLU A 458 -3.01 2.86 14.55
C GLU A 458 -2.79 4.35 14.82
N ASP A 459 -1.69 4.72 15.49
CA ASP A 459 -1.53 6.06 16.06
C ASP A 459 -0.40 6.87 15.40
N ALA A 460 0.15 6.40 14.28
CA ALA A 460 1.26 7.01 13.54
C ALA A 460 2.60 7.06 14.29
N ALA A 461 2.74 6.31 15.39
CA ALA A 461 3.98 6.17 16.15
C ALA A 461 4.74 4.88 15.80
N GLU A 462 4.13 3.98 15.04
CA GLU A 462 4.59 2.62 14.75
C GLU A 462 5.69 2.62 13.69
N ARG A 463 6.91 2.26 14.09
CA ARG A 463 8.13 2.37 13.28
C ARG A 463 8.91 1.07 13.23
N ARG A 464 9.79 0.95 12.23
CA ARG A 464 10.71 -0.16 12.00
C ARG A 464 10.02 -1.52 11.97
N ASN A 465 8.73 -1.55 11.68
CA ASN A 465 8.00 -2.80 11.45
C ASN A 465 8.29 -3.29 10.04
N THR A 466 8.31 -4.61 9.88
CA THR A 466 8.53 -5.26 8.58
C THR A 466 7.26 -5.96 8.12
N PHE A 467 6.72 -5.52 6.99
CA PHE A 467 5.60 -6.12 6.28
C PHE A 467 6.14 -6.79 5.01
N ASP A 468 6.27 -8.10 5.00
CA ASP A 468 6.93 -8.85 3.91
C ASP A 468 6.03 -9.97 3.35
N GLY A 469 5.74 -9.95 2.05
CA GLY A 469 5.13 -11.10 1.40
C GLY A 469 3.67 -11.38 1.77
N ASN A 470 2.91 -10.41 2.29
CA ASN A 470 1.52 -10.63 2.70
C ASN A 470 0.56 -10.51 1.52
N LEU A 471 -0.48 -11.35 1.49
CA LEU A 471 -1.59 -11.30 0.54
C LEU A 471 -2.85 -10.75 1.23
N VAL A 472 -3.40 -9.66 0.72
CA VAL A 472 -4.63 -9.04 1.22
C VAL A 472 -5.70 -9.07 0.15
N LEU A 473 -6.84 -9.68 0.45
CA LEU A 473 -7.95 -9.82 -0.49
C LEU A 473 -9.29 -9.45 0.15
N LYS A 474 -10.15 -8.76 -0.61
CA LYS A 474 -11.54 -8.47 -0.24
C LYS A 474 -11.66 -7.58 1.01
N VAL A 475 -11.21 -6.32 0.88
CA VAL A 475 -11.32 -5.29 1.92
C VAL A 475 -12.57 -4.46 1.71
N ARG A 476 -13.39 -4.27 2.75
CA ARG A 476 -14.67 -3.57 2.66
C ARG A 476 -14.81 -2.52 3.74
N ASN A 477 -15.50 -1.44 3.40
CA ASN A 477 -15.85 -0.43 4.39
C ASN A 477 -16.80 -1.02 5.45
N PRO A 478 -16.64 -0.65 6.73
CA PRO A 478 -17.66 -0.92 7.74
C PRO A 478 -18.95 -0.15 7.41
N GLU A 479 -20.09 -0.64 7.92
CA GLU A 479 -21.32 0.15 7.91
C GLU A 479 -21.11 1.44 8.71
N LYS A 480 -21.73 2.55 8.28
CA LYS A 480 -21.57 3.88 8.91
C LYS A 480 -21.72 3.89 10.44
N ARG A 481 -22.62 3.08 11.00
CA ARG A 481 -22.86 3.00 12.46
C ARG A 481 -21.78 2.24 13.25
N PHE A 482 -20.92 1.48 12.57
CA PHE A 482 -19.88 0.65 13.17
C PHE A 482 -18.48 1.09 12.79
N VAL A 483 -18.36 2.26 12.16
CA VAL A 483 -17.07 2.82 11.80
C VAL A 483 -16.35 3.30 13.06
N ILE A 484 -15.05 3.02 13.15
CA ILE A 484 -14.23 3.46 14.30
C ILE A 484 -13.56 4.80 13.97
N LYS A 485 -13.02 4.93 12.76
CA LYS A 485 -12.39 6.17 12.27
C LYS A 485 -13.05 6.65 10.99
N LYS A 486 -13.24 7.96 10.82
CA LYS A 486 -13.92 8.53 9.65
C LYS A 486 -13.29 8.14 8.31
N HIS A 487 -11.97 7.98 8.23
CA HIS A 487 -11.29 7.54 7.01
C HIS A 487 -11.67 6.11 6.56
N GLU A 488 -12.35 5.31 7.39
CA GLU A 488 -12.90 4.01 7.04
C GLU A 488 -14.32 4.10 6.43
N LEU A 489 -15.01 5.25 6.51
CA LEU A 489 -16.37 5.40 5.99
C LEU A 489 -16.42 5.22 4.46
N ALA A 490 -17.43 4.48 4.00
CA ALA A 490 -17.78 4.43 2.58
C ALA A 490 -18.10 5.84 2.04
N GLY A 491 -17.43 6.22 0.95
CA GLY A 491 -17.62 7.51 0.28
C GLY A 491 -16.95 8.69 0.98
N TYR A 492 -16.37 8.52 2.17
CA TYR A 492 -15.52 9.54 2.78
C TYR A 492 -14.10 9.39 2.23
N LYS A 493 -13.72 10.30 1.33
CA LYS A 493 -12.42 10.33 0.67
C LYS A 493 -12.08 9.02 -0.04
N LYS A 494 -11.30 8.15 0.60
CA LYS A 494 -10.78 6.91 0.01
C LYS A 494 -11.20 5.61 0.71
N GLY A 495 -11.76 5.66 1.92
CA GLY A 495 -12.21 4.47 2.64
C GLY A 495 -11.12 3.48 3.09
N SER A 496 -11.58 2.30 3.50
CA SER A 496 -10.78 1.20 4.06
C SER A 496 -9.79 0.63 3.05
N SER A 497 -8.52 0.54 3.45
CA SER A 497 -7.40 0.15 2.58
C SER A 497 -6.78 -1.18 3.00
N GLY A 498 -6.13 -1.88 2.06
CA GLY A 498 -5.41 -3.12 2.37
C GLY A 498 -4.26 -2.88 3.35
N PHE A 499 -3.46 -1.85 3.09
CA PHE A 499 -2.50 -1.31 4.04
C PHE A 499 -2.87 0.13 4.39
N TRP A 500 -2.90 0.43 5.69
CA TRP A 500 -2.87 1.79 6.22
C TRP A 500 -1.59 1.93 7.02
N ILE A 501 -0.67 2.74 6.49
CA ILE A 501 0.65 3.00 7.06
C ILE A 501 0.73 4.48 7.36
N SER A 502 0.69 4.82 8.65
CA SER A 502 0.61 6.19 9.13
C SER A 502 1.96 6.76 9.59
N ASN A 503 3.02 5.95 9.58
CA ASN A 503 4.39 6.40 9.81
C ASN A 503 5.33 5.93 8.68
N PRO A 504 6.18 6.81 8.11
CA PRO A 504 7.00 6.46 6.95
C PRO A 504 8.18 5.54 7.28
N ASP A 505 8.63 5.48 8.54
CA ASP A 505 9.77 4.67 8.97
C ASP A 505 9.37 3.19 9.14
N ASN A 506 8.97 2.51 8.06
CA ASN A 506 8.64 1.08 8.05
C ASN A 506 9.19 0.38 6.80
N THR A 507 9.36 -0.93 6.85
CA THR A 507 9.75 -1.75 5.68
C THR A 507 8.52 -2.46 5.14
N THR A 508 8.09 -2.14 3.92
CA THR A 508 6.95 -2.74 3.23
C THR A 508 7.42 -3.31 1.90
N ILE A 509 7.53 -4.63 1.83
CA ILE A 509 8.09 -5.32 0.66
C ILE A 509 7.29 -6.56 0.23
N ASN A 510 7.28 -6.84 -1.07
CA ASN A 510 6.71 -8.08 -1.64
C ASN A 510 5.22 -8.34 -1.32
N ASN A 511 4.46 -7.32 -0.90
CA ASN A 511 3.06 -7.50 -0.52
C ASN A 511 2.15 -7.41 -1.75
N HIS A 512 1.00 -8.08 -1.69
CA HIS A 512 0.01 -8.08 -2.78
C HIS A 512 -1.38 -7.76 -2.22
N VAL A 513 -2.00 -6.69 -2.70
CA VAL A 513 -3.36 -6.26 -2.30
C VAL A 513 -4.30 -6.28 -3.49
N ALA A 514 -5.47 -6.88 -3.32
CA ALA A 514 -6.53 -6.80 -4.32
C ALA A 514 -7.95 -6.80 -3.75
N ASP A 515 -8.91 -6.41 -4.60
CA ASP A 515 -10.34 -6.37 -4.27
C ASP A 515 -10.62 -5.47 -3.05
N SER A 516 -10.19 -4.21 -3.14
CA SER A 516 -10.37 -3.22 -2.08
C SER A 516 -11.45 -2.21 -2.46
N GLU A 517 -12.43 -2.02 -1.57
CA GLU A 517 -13.42 -0.94 -1.71
C GLU A 517 -12.78 0.45 -1.50
N GLY A 518 -11.63 0.52 -0.82
CA GLY A 518 -10.82 1.72 -0.69
C GLY A 518 -9.58 1.69 -1.59
N ASN A 519 -8.41 1.93 -0.98
CA ASN A 519 -7.12 1.83 -1.68
C ASN A 519 -6.47 0.45 -1.50
N GLY A 520 -5.44 0.18 -2.29
CA GLY A 520 -4.49 -0.91 -2.02
C GLY A 520 -3.62 -0.55 -0.81
N TYR A 521 -2.82 0.49 -0.96
CA TYR A 521 -1.95 1.06 0.06
C TYR A 521 -2.31 2.53 0.30
N TRP A 522 -2.49 2.90 1.56
CA TRP A 522 -2.60 4.29 1.99
C TRP A 522 -1.42 4.64 2.88
N LEU A 523 -0.50 5.45 2.32
CA LEU A 523 0.64 6.03 3.01
C LEU A 523 0.22 7.40 3.55
N ALA A 524 -0.17 7.43 4.82
CA ALA A 524 -0.93 8.53 5.43
C ALA A 524 -0.14 9.15 6.58
N PHE A 525 0.88 9.96 6.28
CA PHE A 525 1.80 10.50 7.30
C PHE A 525 1.33 11.84 7.91
N PRO A 526 0.80 11.86 9.15
CA PRO A 526 0.31 13.07 9.79
C PRO A 526 1.45 13.91 10.39
N GLU A 527 1.13 15.13 10.83
CA GLU A 527 2.11 16.03 11.45
C GLU A 527 2.44 15.67 12.91
N LYS A 528 1.68 14.75 13.51
CA LYS A 528 1.87 14.23 14.87
C LYS A 528 1.20 12.87 15.04
N PRO A 529 1.63 12.05 16.02
CA PRO A 529 0.87 10.90 16.48
C PRO A 529 -0.48 11.25 17.10
N PHE A 530 -1.34 10.24 17.22
CA PHE A 530 -2.69 10.34 17.79
C PHE A 530 -2.88 9.38 18.97
N GLY A 531 -4.06 9.43 19.59
CA GLY A 531 -4.52 8.42 20.51
C GLY A 531 -3.61 8.23 21.73
N ALA A 532 -3.33 6.96 22.06
CA ALA A 532 -2.49 6.62 23.20
C ALA A 532 -1.01 6.95 22.95
N SER A 533 -0.62 7.14 21.69
CA SER A 533 0.73 7.50 21.28
C SER A 533 0.91 8.99 21.01
N ALA A 534 -0.06 9.86 21.33
CA ALA A 534 -0.01 11.30 21.04
C ALA A 534 1.22 12.02 21.63
N GLY A 535 1.82 11.47 22.68
CA GLY A 535 3.05 11.95 23.30
C GLY A 535 4.32 11.23 22.87
N ALA A 536 4.27 10.31 21.89
CA ALA A 536 5.41 9.50 21.47
C ALA A 536 6.58 10.38 21.00
N LEU A 537 7.76 10.14 21.58
CA LEU A 537 8.94 10.96 21.34
C LEU A 537 9.81 10.36 20.23
N TYR A 538 10.44 11.23 19.45
CA TYR A 538 11.50 10.82 18.53
C TYR A 538 12.86 10.73 19.26
N GLU A 539 13.93 10.46 18.52
CA GLU A 539 15.30 10.26 19.07
C GLU A 539 15.88 11.49 19.75
N ASP A 540 15.37 12.68 19.44
CA ASP A 540 15.77 13.97 20.02
C ASP A 540 15.00 14.33 21.30
N GLY A 541 14.04 13.50 21.74
CA GLY A 541 13.21 13.75 22.93
C GLY A 541 12.00 14.66 22.70
N GLU A 542 11.75 15.11 21.47
CA GLU A 542 10.57 15.90 21.11
C GLU A 542 9.45 15.02 20.53
N VAL A 543 8.20 15.48 20.60
CA VAL A 543 7.05 14.75 20.02
C VAL A 543 7.28 14.47 18.54
N MET A 544 7.08 13.22 18.13
CA MET A 544 7.33 12.76 16.77
C MET A 544 6.52 13.55 15.73
N ASN A 545 7.08 13.74 14.54
CA ASN A 545 6.37 14.32 13.39
C ASN A 545 6.50 13.41 12.17
N PRO A 546 5.58 12.43 11.99
CA PRO A 546 5.65 11.46 10.89
C PRO A 546 5.76 12.11 9.51
N SER A 547 5.16 13.28 9.29
CA SER A 547 5.21 14.00 8.00
C SER A 547 6.62 14.46 7.58
N LYS A 548 7.59 14.43 8.50
CA LYS A 548 8.98 14.86 8.30
C LYS A 548 10.01 13.76 8.50
N MET A 549 9.61 12.61 9.06
CA MET A 549 10.53 11.52 9.38
C MET A 549 11.17 10.90 8.14
N PRO A 550 12.35 10.26 8.28
CA PRO A 550 12.94 9.42 7.24
C PRO A 550 11.97 8.37 6.70
N PHE A 551 11.91 8.24 5.37
CA PHE A 551 11.13 7.20 4.70
C PHE A 551 11.88 5.87 4.77
N GLY A 552 11.16 4.82 5.16
CA GLY A 552 11.65 3.45 5.17
C GLY A 552 11.68 2.83 3.78
N VAL A 553 11.64 1.51 3.71
CA VAL A 553 11.72 0.78 2.43
C VAL A 553 10.32 0.50 1.91
N PHE A 554 10.03 0.90 0.67
CA PHE A 554 8.82 0.49 -0.05
C PHE A 554 9.19 -0.09 -1.41
N ASP A 555 9.04 -1.40 -1.56
CA ASP A 555 9.61 -2.12 -2.71
C ASP A 555 8.80 -3.36 -3.12
N TYR A 556 8.72 -3.68 -4.42
CA TYR A 556 8.06 -4.89 -4.94
C TYR A 556 6.63 -5.15 -4.45
N ASN A 557 5.88 -4.09 -4.12
CA ASN A 557 4.48 -4.22 -3.70
C ASN A 557 3.54 -4.17 -4.91
N THR A 558 2.40 -4.86 -4.83
CA THR A 558 1.37 -4.87 -5.87
C THR A 558 0.03 -4.46 -5.29
N GLY A 559 -0.66 -3.50 -5.90
CA GLY A 559 -2.03 -3.12 -5.55
C GLY A 559 -2.93 -3.11 -6.79
N HIS A 560 -4.08 -3.78 -6.76
CA HIS A 560 -4.96 -3.78 -7.93
C HIS A 560 -6.43 -4.03 -7.60
N SER A 561 -7.30 -3.88 -8.60
CA SER A 561 -8.75 -4.10 -8.42
C SER A 561 -9.30 -3.30 -7.23
N CYS A 562 -8.73 -2.12 -6.99
CA CYS A 562 -9.15 -1.19 -5.94
C CYS A 562 -10.13 -0.20 -6.54
N LYS A 563 -11.23 0.10 -5.83
CA LYS A 563 -12.22 1.09 -6.24
C LYS A 563 -11.62 2.50 -6.29
N HIS A 564 -10.65 2.79 -5.43
CA HIS A 564 -9.85 4.01 -5.46
C HIS A 564 -8.44 3.70 -6.00
N ASN A 565 -7.38 4.13 -5.31
CA ASN A 565 -6.03 4.07 -5.84
C ASN A 565 -5.36 2.74 -5.47
N ALA A 566 -4.46 2.24 -6.31
CA ALA A 566 -3.60 1.13 -5.91
C ALA A 566 -2.61 1.59 -4.83
N LEU A 567 -1.94 2.74 -5.01
CA LEU A 567 -1.16 3.45 -4.00
C LEU A 567 -1.69 4.88 -3.82
N HIS A 568 -1.91 5.28 -2.58
CA HIS A 568 -2.30 6.63 -2.20
C HIS A 568 -1.37 7.18 -1.12
N ALA A 569 -0.51 8.12 -1.49
CA ALA A 569 0.36 8.85 -0.57
C ALA A 569 -0.10 10.31 -0.47
N ASP A 570 -1.19 10.54 0.27
CA ASP A 570 -1.84 11.84 0.49
C ASP A 570 -2.89 11.68 1.60
N GLU A 571 -3.58 12.77 1.93
CA GLU A 571 -4.74 12.79 2.82
C GLU A 571 -4.51 12.07 4.17
N PRO A 572 -3.43 12.40 4.93
CA PRO A 572 -3.24 11.85 6.26
C PRO A 572 -4.33 12.29 7.25
N GLU A 573 -4.45 11.56 8.35
CA GLU A 573 -5.31 11.91 9.48
C GLU A 573 -4.87 13.25 10.10
N ILE A 574 -5.83 14.10 10.48
CA ILE A 574 -5.58 15.42 11.08
C ILE A 574 -6.16 15.58 12.48
N ASP A 575 -7.02 14.65 12.92
CA ASP A 575 -7.64 14.65 14.24
C ASP A 575 -8.04 13.26 14.71
N GLU A 576 -8.36 13.13 15.99
CA GLU A 576 -8.71 11.86 16.65
C GLU A 576 -9.96 11.16 16.08
N GLU A 577 -10.82 11.90 15.36
CA GLU A 577 -12.03 11.34 14.75
C GLU A 577 -11.70 10.58 13.45
N GLY A 578 -10.48 10.69 12.95
CA GLY A 578 -10.06 10.12 11.67
C GLY A 578 -10.44 11.00 10.48
N ASN A 579 -10.66 12.31 10.66
CA ASN A 579 -10.79 13.21 9.51
C ASN A 579 -9.44 13.27 8.79
N THR A 580 -9.48 13.37 7.46
CA THR A 580 -8.28 13.46 6.63
C THR A 580 -8.27 14.70 5.77
N SER A 581 -7.08 15.24 5.50
CA SER A 581 -6.93 16.39 4.60
C SER A 581 -5.62 16.32 3.83
N ALA A 582 -5.61 16.90 2.63
CA ALA A 582 -4.47 16.83 1.74
C ALA A 582 -3.22 17.47 2.38
N ASN A 583 -2.10 16.75 2.35
CA ASN A 583 -0.82 17.21 2.89
C ASN A 583 0.34 16.65 2.06
N LYS A 584 1.38 17.45 1.86
CA LYS A 584 2.60 17.03 1.17
C LYS A 584 3.57 16.40 2.17
N TYR A 585 3.85 15.11 2.05
CA TYR A 585 4.93 14.50 2.83
C TYR A 585 6.29 15.01 2.33
N THR A 586 7.20 15.29 3.26
CA THR A 586 8.55 15.80 2.96
C THR A 586 9.53 15.17 3.92
N GLN A 587 10.37 14.25 3.43
CA GLN A 587 11.43 13.71 4.26
C GLN A 587 12.45 14.81 4.61
N GLU A 588 12.70 14.98 5.89
CA GLU A 588 13.71 15.90 6.43
C GLU A 588 14.85 15.11 7.05
N ARG A 589 16.09 15.60 6.88
CA ARG A 589 17.30 14.91 7.38
C ARG A 589 17.26 14.65 8.89
N SER A 590 16.67 15.56 9.67
CA SER A 590 16.56 15.46 11.13
C SER A 590 15.23 14.86 11.60
N GLY A 591 14.31 14.50 10.70
CA GLY A 591 12.94 14.14 11.06
C GLY A 591 12.09 15.32 11.56
N ARG A 592 12.56 16.57 11.40
CA ARG A 592 11.91 17.80 11.87
C ARG A 592 11.74 18.79 10.74
N PRO A 593 10.73 19.69 10.80
CA PRO A 593 10.69 20.84 9.91
C PRO A 593 12.02 21.60 10.01
N GLY A 594 12.69 21.80 8.87
CA GLY A 594 13.86 22.66 8.80
C GLY A 594 13.54 24.13 9.11
N ASN A 595 14.52 25.01 8.89
CA ASN A 595 14.32 26.46 9.02
C ASN A 595 13.12 26.95 8.18
N ASN A 596 12.55 28.09 8.56
CA ASN A 596 11.36 28.66 7.90
C ASN A 596 10.17 27.69 7.87
N ASN A 597 9.89 27.02 9.01
CA ASN A 597 8.77 26.09 9.18
C ASN A 597 8.76 24.94 8.15
N GLY A 598 9.92 24.34 7.87
CA GLY A 598 10.03 23.22 6.92
C GLY A 598 10.00 23.60 5.45
N LEU A 599 10.10 24.90 5.13
CA LEU A 599 10.22 25.39 3.75
C LEU A 599 11.69 25.49 3.27
N ASP A 600 12.65 25.28 4.17
CA ASP A 600 14.06 25.19 3.83
C ASP A 600 14.37 23.88 3.08
N ARG A 601 14.44 23.98 1.75
CA ARG A 601 14.73 22.83 0.87
C ARG A 601 16.12 22.23 1.05
N SER A 602 17.05 22.89 1.78
CA SER A 602 18.41 22.37 1.98
C SER A 602 18.48 21.20 2.97
N SER A 603 17.48 21.05 3.83
CA SER A 603 17.37 19.94 4.78
C SER A 603 16.56 18.75 4.25
N TRP A 604 15.83 18.94 3.14
CA TRP A 604 15.01 17.91 2.50
C TRP A 604 15.88 16.79 1.92
N VAL A 605 15.41 15.54 2.01
CA VAL A 605 16.12 14.36 1.51
C VAL A 605 15.23 13.63 0.51
N ARG A 606 15.82 13.21 -0.62
CA ARG A 606 15.15 12.40 -1.63
C ARG A 606 14.91 10.99 -1.13
N PHE A 607 13.73 10.44 -1.41
CA PHE A 607 13.35 9.05 -1.08
C PHE A 607 12.69 8.37 -2.28
N GLU A 608 12.47 7.07 -2.17
CA GLU A 608 12.06 6.22 -3.29
C GLU A 608 10.86 5.33 -2.95
N ILE A 609 9.90 5.28 -3.87
CA ILE A 609 8.88 4.24 -3.98
C ILE A 609 9.31 3.36 -5.17
N LYS A 610 9.76 2.14 -4.89
CA LYS A 610 10.38 1.27 -5.89
C LYS A 610 9.48 0.13 -6.33
N ARG A 611 9.54 -0.18 -7.64
CA ARG A 611 9.05 -1.44 -8.22
C ARG A 611 7.62 -1.80 -7.80
N PHE A 612 6.80 -0.76 -7.62
CA PHE A 612 5.38 -0.91 -7.30
C PHE A 612 4.59 -1.26 -8.56
N SER A 613 3.73 -2.26 -8.48
CA SER A 613 2.81 -2.62 -9.58
C SER A 613 1.37 -2.27 -9.22
N GLY A 614 0.79 -1.29 -9.92
CA GLY A 614 -0.59 -0.88 -9.77
C GLY A 614 -1.41 -1.16 -11.02
N TRP A 615 -2.63 -1.70 -10.92
CA TRP A 615 -3.49 -1.83 -12.11
C TRP A 615 -4.98 -1.97 -11.81
N LYS A 616 -5.82 -1.65 -12.81
CA LYS A 616 -7.29 -1.70 -12.72
C LYS A 616 -7.84 -1.02 -11.47
N SER A 617 -7.32 0.17 -11.23
CA SER A 617 -7.68 1.09 -10.15
C SER A 617 -7.94 2.49 -10.71
N ALA A 618 -8.32 3.44 -9.87
CA ALA A 618 -8.43 4.84 -10.29
C ALA A 618 -7.08 5.32 -10.79
N HIS A 619 -6.08 5.28 -9.90
CA HIS A 619 -4.69 5.57 -10.20
C HIS A 619 -3.84 4.36 -9.78
N SER A 620 -2.76 4.05 -10.50
CA SER A 620 -1.72 3.14 -9.96
C SER A 620 -1.01 3.84 -8.81
N VAL A 621 -0.55 5.06 -9.06
CA VAL A 621 0.19 5.86 -8.08
C VAL A 621 -0.48 7.22 -7.98
N TRP A 622 -1.01 7.53 -6.80
CA TRP A 622 -1.33 8.89 -6.39
C TRP A 622 -0.30 9.34 -5.35
N ASP A 623 0.59 10.25 -5.72
CA ASP A 623 1.74 10.63 -4.90
C ASP A 623 1.79 12.15 -4.64
N ARG A 624 1.56 12.56 -3.37
CA ARG A 624 1.68 13.95 -2.93
C ARG A 624 2.90 14.13 -2.02
N THR A 625 4.07 14.25 -2.63
CA THR A 625 5.34 14.26 -1.89
C THR A 625 6.36 15.24 -2.46
N ASN A 626 7.26 15.73 -1.59
CA ASN A 626 8.39 16.54 -1.98
C ASN A 626 9.66 15.67 -2.04
N PHE A 627 10.44 15.83 -3.11
CA PHE A 627 11.65 15.06 -3.38
C PHE A 627 11.41 13.54 -3.45
N GLY A 628 10.17 13.11 -3.72
CA GLY A 628 9.84 11.70 -3.95
C GLY A 628 10.33 11.22 -5.30
N THR A 629 10.69 9.94 -5.38
CA THR A 629 11.06 9.25 -6.63
C THR A 629 10.21 8.01 -6.79
N THR A 630 9.34 7.98 -7.79
CA THR A 630 8.70 6.73 -8.24
C THR A 630 9.63 6.07 -9.23
N LEU A 631 10.26 4.97 -8.83
CA LEU A 631 11.30 4.30 -9.60
C LEU A 631 10.83 2.90 -10.02
N GLU A 632 10.89 2.61 -11.33
CA GLU A 632 10.62 1.28 -11.90
C GLU A 632 9.23 0.72 -11.59
N ALA A 633 8.24 1.60 -11.38
CA ALA A 633 6.87 1.17 -11.15
C ALA A 633 6.21 0.67 -12.45
N VAL A 634 5.23 -0.24 -12.30
CA VAL A 634 4.39 -0.75 -13.38
C VAL A 634 2.96 -0.25 -13.16
N ALA A 635 2.35 0.32 -14.20
CA ALA A 635 0.97 0.75 -14.20
C ALA A 635 0.20 0.16 -15.39
N SER A 636 -1.01 -0.35 -15.19
CA SER A 636 -1.86 -0.73 -16.33
C SER A 636 -3.37 -0.62 -16.11
N ASP A 637 -4.09 -0.42 -17.21
CA ASP A 637 -5.57 -0.51 -17.27
C ASP A 637 -6.29 0.34 -16.21
N ASN A 638 -5.80 1.53 -15.88
CA ASN A 638 -6.46 2.41 -14.91
C ASN A 638 -7.57 3.23 -15.55
N PHE A 639 -8.58 3.60 -14.76
CA PHE A 639 -9.71 4.40 -15.25
C PHE A 639 -9.58 5.91 -14.99
N GLU A 640 -8.53 6.34 -14.27
CA GLU A 640 -8.00 7.71 -14.24
C GLU A 640 -6.51 7.67 -14.66
N THR A 641 -5.80 8.80 -14.51
CA THR A 641 -4.38 8.91 -14.86
C THR A 641 -3.53 7.88 -14.09
N SER A 642 -2.64 7.16 -14.76
CA SER A 642 -1.87 6.07 -14.12
C SER A 642 -0.97 6.53 -12.98
N PHE A 643 -0.20 7.59 -13.22
CA PHE A 643 0.64 8.27 -12.25
C PHE A 643 0.14 9.71 -12.11
N SER A 644 -0.35 10.05 -10.92
CA SER A 644 -0.94 11.35 -10.61
C SER A 644 -0.50 11.82 -9.24
N GLY A 645 -0.64 13.11 -8.96
CA GLY A 645 -0.27 13.69 -7.66
C GLY A 645 0.53 14.96 -7.86
N GLY A 646 1.16 15.47 -6.80
CA GLY A 646 1.81 16.78 -6.86
C GLY A 646 2.74 17.05 -5.70
N GLY A 647 3.77 17.85 -5.94
CA GLY A 647 4.89 17.91 -5.01
C GLY A 647 5.82 19.07 -5.29
N ASP A 648 7.09 18.85 -4.97
CA ASP A 648 8.21 19.71 -5.28
C ASP A 648 9.38 18.80 -5.65
N ARG A 649 9.90 18.91 -6.88
CA ARG A 649 11.04 18.11 -7.39
C ARG A 649 10.84 16.59 -7.29
N GLY A 650 9.65 16.12 -7.61
CA GLY A 650 9.42 14.69 -7.75
C GLY A 650 10.10 14.14 -9.01
N LEU A 651 10.31 12.83 -9.08
CA LEU A 651 10.84 12.16 -10.26
C LEU A 651 10.09 10.85 -10.51
N ILE A 652 9.63 10.65 -11.74
CA ILE A 652 9.09 9.39 -12.24
C ILE A 652 10.10 8.85 -13.25
N LEU A 653 10.82 7.79 -12.86
CA LEU A 653 11.95 7.26 -13.60
C LEU A 653 11.81 5.77 -13.85
N GLY A 654 12.04 5.35 -15.10
CA GLY A 654 12.19 3.93 -15.40
C GLY A 654 10.90 3.13 -15.37
N CYS A 655 9.72 3.75 -15.34
CA CYS A 655 8.44 3.06 -15.17
C CYS A 655 7.93 2.44 -16.48
N LEU A 656 7.05 1.43 -16.36
CA LEU A 656 6.24 0.89 -17.45
C LEU A 656 4.78 1.28 -17.25
N ALA A 657 4.22 2.05 -18.17
CA ALA A 657 2.80 2.38 -18.21
C ALA A 657 2.13 1.70 -19.41
N VAL A 658 0.99 1.03 -19.18
CA VAL A 658 0.23 0.32 -20.22
C VAL A 658 -1.23 0.78 -20.18
N GLY A 659 -1.65 1.57 -21.16
CA GLY A 659 -3.01 2.14 -21.19
C GLY A 659 -4.08 1.06 -21.36
N ARG A 660 -3.85 0.11 -22.28
CA ARG A 660 -4.62 -1.14 -22.40
C ARG A 660 -3.70 -2.34 -22.54
N SER A 661 -3.86 -3.30 -21.63
CA SER A 661 -3.18 -4.59 -21.63
C SER A 661 -3.95 -5.63 -22.45
N LEU A 662 -3.41 -6.85 -22.55
CA LEU A 662 -4.09 -8.00 -23.15
C LEU A 662 -5.20 -8.58 -22.23
N ASN A 663 -5.22 -8.17 -20.95
CA ASN A 663 -6.26 -8.50 -19.97
C ASN A 663 -7.42 -7.47 -19.97
N PHE A 664 -7.49 -6.63 -20.99
CA PHE A 664 -8.61 -5.73 -21.20
C PHE A 664 -9.87 -6.52 -21.60
N ASP A 665 -11.02 -6.08 -21.10
CA ASP A 665 -12.36 -6.59 -21.46
C ASP A 665 -12.63 -8.08 -21.26
N LYS A 666 -12.14 -8.64 -20.14
CA LYS A 666 -12.31 -10.06 -19.82
C LYS A 666 -13.50 -10.39 -18.92
N ASN A 667 -13.97 -9.46 -18.07
CA ASN A 667 -15.12 -9.68 -17.19
C ASN A 667 -16.23 -8.62 -17.31
N GLU A 668 -16.43 -8.05 -18.51
CA GLU A 668 -17.55 -7.12 -18.82
C GLU A 668 -17.69 -5.91 -17.87
N SER A 669 -16.58 -5.42 -17.30
CA SER A 669 -16.60 -4.25 -16.43
C SER A 669 -17.19 -3.03 -17.13
N LYS A 670 -18.03 -2.27 -16.41
CA LYS A 670 -18.58 -0.98 -16.87
C LYS A 670 -17.51 0.04 -17.21
N LEU A 671 -16.31 -0.11 -16.63
CA LEU A 671 -15.16 0.76 -16.86
C LEU A 671 -14.46 0.49 -18.19
N ASN A 672 -14.70 -0.67 -18.84
CA ASN A 672 -14.09 -1.00 -20.13
C ASN A 672 -14.50 -0.02 -21.24
N ASN A 673 -15.69 0.59 -21.13
CA ASN A 673 -16.20 1.57 -22.09
C ASN A 673 -15.62 2.98 -21.90
N LYS A 674 -14.85 3.23 -20.84
CA LYS A 674 -14.16 4.51 -20.67
C LYS A 674 -12.99 4.60 -21.67
N HIS A 675 -12.74 5.82 -22.15
CA HIS A 675 -11.53 6.10 -22.91
C HIS A 675 -10.31 5.98 -21.99
N ILE A 676 -9.14 5.80 -22.60
CA ILE A 676 -7.88 5.63 -21.85
C ILE A 676 -7.40 7.00 -21.42
N MET A 677 -7.30 7.19 -20.10
CA MET A 677 -6.72 8.37 -19.49
C MET A 677 -5.20 8.38 -19.64
N ASN A 678 -4.58 9.51 -19.33
CA ASN A 678 -3.15 9.68 -19.54
C ASN A 678 -2.26 8.84 -18.63
N ALA A 679 -1.01 8.60 -19.05
CA ALA A 679 -0.05 7.86 -18.24
C ALA A 679 0.44 8.69 -17.05
N PHE A 680 0.88 9.93 -17.30
CA PHE A 680 1.55 10.78 -16.31
C PHE A 680 0.88 12.16 -16.22
N ALA A 681 0.53 12.56 -15.01
CA ALA A 681 0.24 13.94 -14.62
C ALA A 681 0.95 14.19 -13.29
N SER A 682 1.59 15.34 -13.11
CA SER A 682 2.44 15.58 -11.94
C SER A 682 2.13 16.87 -11.20
N TYR A 683 0.90 17.37 -11.33
CA TYR A 683 0.43 18.66 -10.85
C TYR A 683 1.38 19.79 -11.27
N HIS A 684 1.15 20.37 -12.45
CA HIS A 684 1.97 21.46 -12.99
C HIS A 684 3.42 21.09 -13.28
N HIS A 685 3.65 19.85 -13.72
CA HIS A 685 5.01 19.37 -14.03
C HIS A 685 5.96 19.46 -12.81
N THR A 686 5.43 19.26 -11.58
CA THR A 686 6.27 19.24 -10.37
C THR A 686 7.07 17.96 -10.18
N PHE A 687 6.76 16.93 -10.98
CA PHE A 687 7.59 15.74 -11.14
C PHE A 687 8.15 15.68 -12.55
N ASP A 688 9.46 15.47 -12.64
CA ASP A 688 10.15 15.13 -13.87
C ASP A 688 9.77 13.71 -14.31
N VAL A 689 9.68 13.47 -15.62
CA VAL A 689 9.23 12.18 -16.18
C VAL A 689 10.30 11.69 -17.15
N GLN A 690 11.18 10.78 -16.71
CA GLN A 690 12.39 10.41 -17.44
C GLN A 690 12.50 8.91 -17.70
N GLY A 691 12.98 8.52 -18.88
CA GLY A 691 13.34 7.13 -19.14
C GLY A 691 12.20 6.13 -18.95
N ASN A 692 10.94 6.53 -19.13
CA ASN A 692 9.77 5.66 -18.96
C ASN A 692 9.37 5.00 -20.27
N ILE A 693 8.61 3.92 -20.18
CA ILE A 693 8.00 3.24 -21.33
C ILE A 693 6.49 3.36 -21.20
N ALA A 694 5.84 3.93 -22.22
CA ALA A 694 4.39 4.05 -22.30
C ALA A 694 3.85 3.31 -23.53
N ILE A 695 2.90 2.39 -23.30
CA ILE A 695 2.35 1.51 -24.33
C ILE A 695 0.82 1.64 -24.39
N ASN A 696 0.26 1.73 -25.60
CA ASN A 696 -1.18 1.73 -25.86
C ASN A 696 -1.96 2.87 -25.16
N PHE A 697 -1.48 4.11 -25.24
CA PHE A 697 -2.20 5.33 -24.85
C PHE A 697 -2.68 6.11 -26.09
N PRO A 698 -3.72 5.65 -26.81
CA PRO A 698 -4.24 6.35 -27.97
C PRO A 698 -4.89 7.68 -27.59
N PRO A 699 -4.95 8.65 -28.52
CA PRO A 699 -5.68 9.89 -28.30
C PRO A 699 -7.19 9.63 -28.38
N THR A 700 -7.96 10.44 -27.67
CA THR A 700 -9.42 10.49 -27.75
C THR A 700 -9.85 11.93 -27.95
N LEU A 701 -10.65 12.18 -28.99
CA LEU A 701 -11.09 13.52 -29.38
C LEU A 701 -11.74 14.26 -28.21
N ASN A 702 -11.26 15.48 -27.91
CA ASN A 702 -11.79 16.36 -26.86
C ASN A 702 -11.83 15.71 -25.48
N LYS A 703 -10.91 14.79 -25.20
CA LYS A 703 -10.83 14.01 -23.97
C LYS A 703 -9.40 13.93 -23.46
N ARG A 704 -9.25 13.87 -22.14
CA ARG A 704 -7.95 13.74 -21.47
C ARG A 704 -7.33 12.40 -21.85
N SER A 705 -6.27 12.40 -22.68
CA SER A 705 -5.70 11.16 -23.24
C SER A 705 -4.25 11.35 -23.72
N GLY A 706 -3.58 10.24 -24.03
CA GLY A 706 -2.16 10.20 -24.40
C GLY A 706 -1.24 9.91 -23.21
N VAL A 707 0.05 10.22 -23.31
CA VAL A 707 1.04 9.86 -22.28
C VAL A 707 1.13 10.93 -21.20
N PHE A 708 1.25 12.19 -21.59
CA PHE A 708 1.37 13.35 -20.71
C PHE A 708 0.01 14.07 -20.57
N GLY A 709 -0.41 14.34 -19.35
CA GLY A 709 -1.66 15.02 -19.03
C GLY A 709 -1.60 16.53 -19.30
N MET A 710 -1.97 16.96 -20.51
CA MET A 710 -1.94 18.39 -20.89
C MET A 710 -2.89 19.29 -20.09
N PHE A 711 -3.96 18.73 -19.53
CA PHE A 711 -4.95 19.45 -18.72
C PHE A 711 -4.40 19.94 -17.37
N ASP A 712 -3.26 19.39 -16.96
CA ASP A 712 -2.64 19.65 -15.66
C ASP A 712 -1.77 20.93 -15.67
N TYR A 713 -1.58 21.56 -16.83
CA TYR A 713 -0.72 22.74 -17.00
C TYR A 713 -1.55 24.03 -16.98
N TYR A 714 -2.11 24.38 -15.83
CA TYR A 714 -3.04 25.51 -15.72
C TYR A 714 -2.59 26.69 -14.85
N LEU A 715 -1.43 26.61 -14.18
CA LEU A 715 -0.89 27.78 -13.44
C LEU A 715 -0.14 28.78 -14.33
N ARG A 716 0.18 28.40 -15.57
CA ARG A 716 1.10 29.14 -16.42
C ARG A 716 0.60 29.23 -17.86
N PRO A 717 0.80 30.38 -18.52
CA PRO A 717 0.44 30.56 -19.92
C PRO A 717 1.35 29.81 -20.89
N VAL A 718 2.64 29.71 -20.57
CA VAL A 718 3.63 28.96 -21.33
C VAL A 718 4.17 27.87 -20.41
N GLU A 719 4.07 26.61 -20.82
CA GLU A 719 4.59 25.46 -20.08
C GLU A 719 5.94 25.02 -20.65
N LYS A 720 6.93 24.79 -19.81
CA LYS A 720 8.30 24.42 -20.17
C LYS A 720 8.81 23.16 -19.47
N GLY A 721 8.02 22.53 -18.60
CA GLY A 721 8.51 21.45 -17.78
C GLY A 721 8.98 20.21 -18.55
N HIS A 722 8.45 20.02 -19.76
CA HIS A 722 8.91 18.94 -20.64
C HIS A 722 10.38 19.01 -21.03
N TRP A 723 11.12 20.09 -20.73
CA TRP A 723 12.57 20.13 -20.95
C TRP A 723 13.32 18.97 -20.25
N LEU A 724 12.81 18.46 -19.12
CA LEU A 724 13.37 17.34 -18.36
C LEU A 724 12.61 16.04 -18.61
N SER A 725 11.64 16.02 -19.52
CA SER A 725 10.93 14.80 -19.92
C SER A 725 11.72 14.00 -20.97
N ILE A 726 12.95 13.60 -20.64
CA ILE A 726 13.91 12.98 -21.56
C ILE A 726 13.75 11.47 -21.68
N GLU A 727 14.14 10.93 -22.85
CA GLU A 727 14.29 9.48 -23.12
C GLU A 727 13.06 8.61 -22.81
N ASN A 728 11.85 9.16 -22.85
CA ASN A 728 10.63 8.37 -22.73
C ASN A 728 10.32 7.66 -24.05
N ILE A 729 10.06 6.35 -24.01
CA ILE A 729 9.68 5.54 -25.16
C ILE A 729 8.15 5.42 -25.23
N LEU A 730 7.57 5.84 -26.35
CA LEU A 730 6.13 5.82 -26.60
C LEU A 730 5.82 4.82 -27.72
N ILE A 731 5.06 3.77 -27.41
CA ILE A 731 4.67 2.72 -28.38
C ILE A 731 3.15 2.71 -28.49
N ASN A 732 2.61 2.79 -29.72
CA ASN A 732 1.17 2.88 -29.98
C ASN A 732 0.46 3.96 -29.12
N SER A 733 1.17 5.06 -28.84
CA SER A 733 0.77 6.05 -27.86
C SER A 733 0.90 7.46 -28.40
N HIS A 734 -0.09 8.29 -28.09
CA HIS A 734 -0.06 9.73 -28.35
C HIS A 734 0.67 10.45 -27.22
N PRO A 735 1.54 11.44 -27.47
CA PRO A 735 2.26 12.11 -26.38
C PRO A 735 1.34 12.86 -25.41
N GLY A 736 0.23 13.45 -25.87
CA GLY A 736 -0.80 14.03 -25.00
C GLY A 736 -1.74 14.95 -25.78
N VAL A 737 -3.05 14.77 -25.67
CA VAL A 737 -4.01 15.59 -26.44
C VAL A 737 -4.16 16.97 -25.80
N LYS A 738 -4.06 18.04 -26.60
CA LYS A 738 -4.31 19.41 -26.12
C LYS A 738 -5.81 19.66 -26.09
N ILE A 739 -6.34 19.96 -24.91
CA ILE A 739 -7.76 20.24 -24.69
C ILE A 739 -7.92 21.58 -23.99
N THR A 740 -9.02 22.27 -24.23
CA THR A 740 -9.38 23.51 -23.54
C THR A 740 -9.98 23.21 -22.16
N ALA A 741 -10.07 24.22 -21.29
CA ALA A 741 -10.75 24.10 -20.00
C ALA A 741 -12.22 23.65 -20.16
N ASN A 742 -12.90 24.10 -21.22
CA ASN A 742 -14.28 23.74 -21.52
C ASN A 742 -14.46 22.28 -21.96
N GLU A 743 -13.40 21.67 -22.53
CA GLU A 743 -13.39 20.27 -22.93
C GLU A 743 -12.95 19.33 -21.80
N SER A 744 -12.37 19.89 -20.72
CA SER A 744 -11.96 19.10 -19.55
C SER A 744 -13.16 18.43 -18.88
N GLU A 745 -13.06 17.13 -18.66
CA GLU A 745 -14.10 16.34 -17.99
C GLU A 745 -14.05 16.45 -16.46
N ILE A 746 -13.32 17.44 -15.94
CA ILE A 746 -13.11 17.65 -14.52
C ILE A 746 -14.13 18.69 -14.02
N PRO A 747 -15.02 18.33 -13.07
CA PRO A 747 -16.13 19.18 -12.65
C PRO A 747 -15.74 20.59 -12.14
N TRP A 748 -14.55 20.73 -11.56
CA TRP A 748 -14.06 22.01 -11.02
C TRP A 748 -13.24 22.85 -12.01
N GLN A 749 -13.07 22.39 -13.25
CA GLN A 749 -12.31 23.11 -14.29
C GLN A 749 -13.19 23.66 -15.41
N MET A 750 -14.50 23.83 -15.17
CA MET A 750 -15.47 24.13 -16.22
C MET A 750 -16.22 25.44 -16.03
N GLY A 751 -16.24 26.22 -17.12
CA GLY A 751 -17.22 27.25 -17.38
C GLY A 751 -18.24 26.88 -18.48
N GLY A 752 -18.19 25.68 -19.08
CA GLY A 752 -19.06 25.37 -20.22
C GLY A 752 -18.77 26.28 -21.41
N THR A 753 -19.67 27.20 -21.79
CA THR A 753 -19.38 28.23 -22.82
C THR A 753 -18.75 29.51 -22.23
N THR A 754 -18.55 29.56 -20.92
CA THR A 754 -18.02 30.73 -20.19
C THR A 754 -16.79 30.37 -19.35
N PRO A 755 -15.63 30.03 -19.97
CA PRO A 755 -14.43 29.64 -19.24
C PRO A 755 -13.94 30.77 -18.33
N ASP A 756 -13.70 30.48 -17.05
CA ASP A 756 -13.15 31.41 -16.06
C ASP A 756 -11.67 31.16 -15.74
N LEU A 757 -11.05 30.19 -16.42
CA LEU A 757 -9.61 29.90 -16.44
C LEU A 757 -9.18 29.42 -17.83
N THR A 758 -7.88 29.34 -18.06
CA THR A 758 -7.32 28.62 -19.22
C THR A 758 -6.22 27.66 -18.80
N PHE A 759 -6.03 26.58 -19.56
CA PHE A 759 -4.78 25.82 -19.50
C PHE A 759 -3.70 26.53 -20.33
N SER A 760 -2.47 26.05 -20.24
CA SER A 760 -1.31 26.63 -20.92
C SER A 760 -1.56 26.78 -22.43
N GLY A 761 -1.45 28.03 -22.89
CA GLY A 761 -1.62 28.40 -24.30
C GLY A 761 -0.56 27.75 -25.19
N ALA A 762 0.68 27.68 -24.69
CA ALA A 762 1.81 27.13 -25.42
C ALA A 762 2.65 26.18 -24.55
N THR A 763 2.86 24.95 -25.02
CA THR A 763 3.69 23.96 -24.34
C THR A 763 4.98 23.77 -25.13
N TRP A 764 6.13 24.06 -24.54
CA TRP A 764 7.42 23.93 -25.20
C TRP A 764 7.80 22.46 -25.37
N ASP A 765 8.00 22.06 -26.62
CA ASP A 765 8.35 20.71 -27.03
C ASP A 765 9.82 20.63 -27.43
N LEU A 766 10.70 20.71 -26.42
CA LEU A 766 12.15 20.61 -26.63
C LEU A 766 12.56 19.32 -27.35
N HIS A 767 11.83 18.23 -27.11
CA HIS A 767 12.23 16.88 -27.54
C HIS A 767 11.55 16.41 -28.82
N GLY A 768 10.54 17.12 -29.31
CA GLY A 768 9.83 16.80 -30.56
C GLY A 768 8.79 15.69 -30.39
N PHE A 769 8.09 15.65 -29.26
CA PHE A 769 7.00 14.72 -29.02
C PHE A 769 5.79 14.98 -29.93
N TRP A 770 5.43 16.24 -30.15
CA TRP A 770 4.23 16.65 -30.88
C TRP A 770 4.53 17.19 -32.29
N GLY A 771 5.78 17.49 -32.61
CA GLY A 771 6.23 17.97 -33.91
C GLY A 771 7.74 18.18 -33.97
N PRO A 772 8.25 19.14 -34.77
CA PRO A 772 9.68 19.47 -34.79
C PRO A 772 10.21 19.83 -33.40
N LYS A 773 11.46 19.44 -33.12
CA LYS A 773 12.14 19.77 -31.87
C LYS A 773 12.20 21.29 -31.67
N GLU A 774 12.09 21.73 -30.42
CA GLU A 774 12.11 23.13 -29.97
C GLU A 774 10.87 23.97 -30.35
N ASN A 775 9.92 23.41 -31.11
CA ASN A 775 8.64 24.05 -31.35
C ASN A 775 7.75 24.05 -30.09
N TYR A 776 6.59 24.69 -30.21
CA TYR A 776 5.57 24.75 -29.18
C TYR A 776 4.28 24.09 -29.66
N LEU A 777 3.70 23.24 -28.82
CA LEU A 777 2.32 22.77 -29.01
C LEU A 777 1.35 23.85 -28.52
N VAL A 778 0.58 24.40 -29.44
CA VAL A 778 -0.46 25.42 -29.18
C VAL A 778 -1.84 24.92 -29.57
N TYR A 779 -2.89 25.58 -29.08
CA TYR A 779 -4.23 25.29 -29.58
C TYR A 779 -4.33 25.65 -31.06
N ASP A 780 -5.13 24.89 -31.76
CA ASP A 780 -5.33 25.08 -33.19
C ASP A 780 -6.24 26.26 -33.52
N ARG A 781 -5.76 27.47 -33.24
CA ARG A 781 -6.48 28.72 -33.48
C ARG A 781 -5.54 29.85 -33.92
N PRO A 782 -6.00 30.75 -34.82
CA PRO A 782 -5.18 31.85 -35.34
C PRO A 782 -4.53 32.73 -34.27
N PHE A 783 -5.13 32.84 -33.07
CA PHE A 783 -4.53 33.56 -31.94
C PHE A 783 -3.06 33.19 -31.69
N TYR A 784 -2.69 31.91 -31.82
CA TYR A 784 -1.36 31.45 -31.43
C TYR A 784 -0.32 31.44 -32.56
N TYR A 785 -0.71 31.52 -33.84
CA TYR A 785 0.24 31.40 -34.95
C TYR A 785 0.00 32.31 -36.17
N GLY A 786 -1.10 33.08 -36.22
CA GLY A 786 -1.31 34.14 -37.21
C GLY A 786 -1.67 33.70 -38.64
N ASN A 787 -1.64 34.67 -39.57
CA ASN A 787 -2.01 34.48 -40.98
C ASN A 787 -0.99 33.70 -41.84
N ASP A 788 0.29 33.67 -41.45
CA ASP A 788 1.34 32.92 -42.14
C ASP A 788 1.35 31.44 -41.71
N GLN A 789 0.27 30.70 -42.02
CA GLN A 789 0.05 29.29 -41.65
C GLN A 789 1.05 28.28 -42.26
N VAL A 790 2.24 28.71 -42.65
CA VAL A 790 3.14 28.02 -43.58
C VAL A 790 4.03 26.97 -42.89
N GLY A 791 3.81 26.66 -41.60
CA GLY A 791 4.61 25.69 -40.83
C GLY A 791 3.83 24.93 -39.76
N VAL A 792 2.51 24.78 -39.92
CA VAL A 792 1.65 24.05 -38.98
C VAL A 792 1.83 22.54 -39.18
N GLU A 793 2.42 21.86 -38.20
CA GLU A 793 2.67 20.42 -38.26
C GLU A 793 1.92 19.65 -37.17
N VAL A 794 1.55 18.41 -37.49
CA VAL A 794 1.04 17.41 -36.55
C VAL A 794 1.85 16.14 -36.79
N LEU A 795 2.42 15.58 -35.73
CA LEU A 795 3.20 14.35 -35.84
C LEU A 795 2.31 13.19 -36.31
N ALA A 796 2.67 12.60 -37.45
CA ALA A 796 2.07 11.35 -37.92
C ALA A 796 2.25 10.24 -36.85
N PRO A 797 1.29 9.31 -36.70
CA PRO A 797 0.12 9.06 -37.56
C PRO A 797 -1.13 9.88 -37.18
N TRP A 798 -1.01 10.82 -36.25
CA TRP A 798 -2.15 11.55 -35.71
C TRP A 798 -2.56 12.68 -36.64
N ASN A 799 -3.85 13.03 -36.61
CA ASN A 799 -4.38 14.16 -37.37
C ASN A 799 -4.60 15.37 -36.45
N ARG A 800 -4.80 16.52 -37.07
CA ARG A 800 -4.99 17.82 -36.40
C ARG A 800 -6.16 17.82 -35.40
N GLU A 801 -7.24 17.13 -35.74
CA GLU A 801 -8.43 17.03 -34.89
C GLU A 801 -8.16 16.22 -33.60
N LEU A 802 -7.55 15.04 -33.72
CA LEU A 802 -7.24 14.16 -32.58
C LEU A 802 -6.11 14.69 -31.69
N ASN A 803 -5.16 15.44 -32.25
CA ASN A 803 -4.09 16.07 -31.48
C ASN A 803 -4.61 17.22 -30.59
N GLY A 804 -5.70 17.87 -31.02
CA GLY A 804 -6.33 19.01 -30.35
C GLY A 804 -5.50 20.32 -30.39
N GLY A 805 -4.34 20.28 -31.06
CA GLY A 805 -3.41 21.38 -31.18
C GLY A 805 -2.46 21.18 -32.34
N VAL A 806 -1.56 22.14 -32.51
CA VAL A 806 -0.59 22.18 -33.61
C VAL A 806 0.80 22.56 -33.10
N SER A 807 1.83 22.01 -33.75
CA SER A 807 3.22 22.38 -33.48
C SER A 807 3.60 23.60 -34.31
N VAL A 808 4.11 24.64 -33.66
CA VAL A 808 4.51 25.90 -34.32
C VAL A 808 5.84 26.44 -33.75
N PRO A 809 6.64 27.17 -34.55
CA PRO A 809 7.86 27.81 -34.05
C PRO A 809 7.57 28.87 -32.98
N GLY A 810 8.42 28.92 -31.96
CA GLY A 810 8.39 29.94 -30.92
C GLY A 810 9.38 31.10 -31.15
N PRO A 811 9.76 31.82 -30.08
CA PRO A 811 9.33 31.64 -28.69
C PRO A 811 7.90 32.17 -28.43
N PHE A 812 7.31 31.71 -27.33
CA PHE A 812 6.08 32.23 -26.75
C PHE A 812 6.34 32.89 -25.40
N TYR A 813 5.59 33.93 -25.08
CA TYR A 813 5.71 34.68 -23.84
C TYR A 813 4.44 34.61 -23.02
N GLY A 814 4.56 34.69 -21.70
CA GLY A 814 3.43 34.63 -20.80
C GLY A 814 2.95 36.00 -20.34
N ILE A 815 1.64 36.17 -20.18
CA ILE A 815 1.08 37.23 -19.32
C ILE A 815 0.19 36.59 -18.27
N ASN A 816 0.38 36.94 -16.99
CA ASN A 816 -0.43 36.43 -15.89
C ASN A 816 -0.43 37.35 -14.65
N ASN A 817 -1.16 36.94 -13.61
CA ASN A 817 -1.15 37.56 -12.28
C ASN A 817 -1.46 39.07 -12.30
N ALA A 818 -2.47 39.48 -13.07
CA ALA A 818 -2.87 40.88 -13.12
C ALA A 818 -3.47 41.36 -11.78
N LYS A 819 -3.06 42.53 -11.30
CA LYS A 819 -3.75 43.28 -10.24
C LYS A 819 -4.12 44.64 -10.76
N ILE A 820 -5.39 44.97 -10.69
CA ILE A 820 -6.04 46.05 -11.43
C ILE A 820 -6.80 46.92 -10.43
N LYS A 821 -6.59 48.23 -10.45
CA LYS A 821 -7.41 49.21 -9.76
C LYS A 821 -8.17 50.05 -10.77
N ALA A 822 -9.46 50.15 -10.53
CA ALA A 822 -10.45 50.87 -11.31
C ALA A 822 -11.32 51.72 -10.35
N GLU A 823 -12.12 52.64 -10.87
CA GLU A 823 -13.00 53.48 -10.04
C GLU A 823 -14.06 52.65 -9.31
N ASN A 824 -14.55 51.58 -9.95
CA ASN A 824 -15.57 50.69 -9.40
C ASN A 824 -15.01 49.52 -8.56
N GLY A 825 -13.69 49.42 -8.36
CA GLY A 825 -13.10 48.40 -7.49
C GLY A 825 -11.65 48.01 -7.82
N THR A 826 -11.11 47.06 -7.05
CA THR A 826 -9.81 46.43 -7.32
C THR A 826 -10.03 44.95 -7.65
N SER A 827 -9.41 44.47 -8.72
CA SER A 827 -9.44 43.06 -9.13
C SER A 827 -8.04 42.45 -9.10
N GLN A 828 -7.91 41.23 -8.57
CA GLN A 828 -6.67 40.44 -8.62
C GLN A 828 -6.81 39.31 -9.63
N ASN A 829 -6.97 39.67 -10.91
CA ASN A 829 -7.22 38.73 -12.01
C ASN A 829 -8.62 38.09 -11.98
N ARG A 830 -9.53 38.58 -11.13
CA ARG A 830 -10.87 38.02 -10.89
C ARG A 830 -11.95 38.81 -11.62
N THR A 831 -11.73 39.11 -12.89
CA THR A 831 -12.63 39.96 -13.70
C THR A 831 -12.78 39.34 -15.08
N ASP A 832 -13.75 39.81 -15.87
CA ASP A 832 -13.78 39.49 -17.30
C ASP A 832 -12.49 40.01 -17.95
N MET A 833 -11.84 39.19 -18.76
CA MET A 833 -10.64 39.53 -19.51
C MET A 833 -10.83 39.15 -20.97
N VAL A 834 -10.57 40.08 -21.87
CA VAL A 834 -10.59 39.84 -23.32
C VAL A 834 -9.20 40.11 -23.86
N PHE A 835 -8.57 39.07 -24.37
CA PHE A 835 -7.27 39.13 -25.03
C PHE A 835 -7.50 39.14 -26.54
N THR A 836 -7.03 40.19 -27.20
CA THR A 836 -7.19 40.36 -28.65
C THR A 836 -5.82 40.30 -29.30
N ARG A 837 -5.71 39.56 -30.41
CA ARG A 837 -4.52 39.58 -31.27
C ARG A 837 -4.78 40.39 -32.53
N TYR A 838 -3.77 41.16 -32.94
CA TYR A 838 -3.75 41.86 -34.22
C TYR A 838 -2.58 41.41 -35.09
N ASP A 839 -2.82 41.32 -36.40
CA ASP A 839 -1.79 41.37 -37.44
C ASP A 839 -2.06 42.64 -38.26
N ASP A 840 -1.07 43.53 -38.42
CA ASP A 840 -1.24 44.84 -39.08
C ASP A 840 -2.44 45.69 -38.58
N LEU A 841 -2.72 45.61 -37.27
CA LEU A 841 -3.86 46.26 -36.61
C LEU A 841 -5.26 45.77 -37.07
N ILE A 842 -5.30 44.62 -37.75
CA ILE A 842 -6.54 43.89 -38.03
C ILE A 842 -6.71 42.82 -36.95
N VAL A 843 -7.89 42.76 -36.32
CA VAL A 843 -8.22 41.73 -35.33
C VAL A 843 -8.20 40.36 -36.01
N ILE A 844 -7.39 39.45 -35.46
CA ILE A 844 -7.22 38.08 -35.98
C ILE A 844 -8.05 37.08 -35.19
N ASP A 845 -8.00 37.17 -33.86
CA ASP A 845 -8.69 36.25 -32.96
C ASP A 845 -8.78 36.88 -31.55
N GLU A 846 -9.73 36.40 -30.75
CA GLU A 846 -10.02 36.86 -29.39
C GLU A 846 -10.17 35.69 -28.42
N ILE A 847 -9.55 35.80 -27.24
CA ILE A 847 -9.74 34.89 -26.11
C ILE A 847 -10.48 35.64 -25.02
N LYS A 848 -11.69 35.17 -24.69
CA LYS A 848 -12.49 35.72 -23.60
C LYS A 848 -12.50 34.78 -22.40
N LEU A 849 -12.13 35.30 -21.24
CA LEU A 849 -12.21 34.63 -19.94
C LEU A 849 -13.18 35.39 -19.05
N TYR A 850 -14.12 34.68 -18.46
CA TYR A 850 -15.24 35.25 -17.72
C TYR A 850 -14.96 35.27 -16.22
N GLU A 851 -15.53 36.22 -15.48
CA GLU A 851 -15.58 36.18 -14.02
C GLU A 851 -16.31 34.91 -13.52
N GLY A 852 -15.73 34.25 -12.51
CA GLY A 852 -16.22 33.00 -11.95
C GLY A 852 -16.64 33.13 -10.49
N SER A 853 -16.93 32.02 -9.82
CA SER A 853 -17.22 32.00 -8.37
C SER A 853 -16.20 31.23 -7.52
N ASP A 854 -15.17 30.62 -8.14
CA ASP A 854 -14.22 29.73 -7.47
C ASP A 854 -12.81 30.34 -7.24
N GLY A 855 -11.91 29.56 -6.62
CA GLY A 855 -10.53 29.96 -6.34
C GLY A 855 -9.57 29.91 -7.54
N HIS A 856 -9.99 29.39 -8.69
CA HIS A 856 -9.15 29.19 -9.87
C HIS A 856 -9.11 30.40 -10.81
N GLN A 857 -9.95 31.39 -10.58
CA GLN A 857 -9.98 32.65 -11.34
C GLN A 857 -8.64 33.40 -11.38
N HIS A 858 -7.73 33.12 -10.45
CA HIS A 858 -6.37 33.67 -10.50
C HIS A 858 -5.54 33.15 -11.67
N PHE A 859 -5.96 32.05 -12.30
CA PHE A 859 -5.28 31.35 -13.40
C PHE A 859 -5.74 31.81 -14.78
N LYS A 860 -6.26 33.03 -14.88
CA LYS A 860 -6.50 33.71 -16.15
C LYS A 860 -5.20 34.26 -16.70
N HIS A 861 -4.64 33.59 -17.69
CA HIS A 861 -3.37 33.94 -18.34
C HIS A 861 -3.46 33.67 -19.83
N VAL A 862 -2.49 34.15 -20.61
CA VAL A 862 -2.44 33.83 -22.05
C VAL A 862 -1.00 33.76 -22.53
N ALA A 863 -0.74 32.88 -23.51
CA ALA A 863 0.52 32.85 -24.24
C ALA A 863 0.48 33.81 -25.44
N LEU A 864 1.53 34.60 -25.61
CA LEU A 864 1.74 35.54 -26.69
C LEU A 864 2.84 35.03 -27.62
N GLN A 865 2.69 35.21 -28.92
CA GLN A 865 3.73 34.84 -29.89
C GLN A 865 4.69 36.00 -30.15
N LYS A 866 5.97 35.70 -30.40
CA LYS A 866 6.99 36.69 -30.79
C LYS A 866 6.55 37.58 -31.96
N GLY A 867 6.77 38.88 -31.83
CA GLY A 867 6.46 39.88 -32.85
C GLY A 867 4.97 40.22 -32.99
N GLY A 868 4.08 39.60 -32.21
CA GLY A 868 2.64 39.89 -32.25
C GLY A 868 2.26 41.21 -31.58
N ILE A 869 1.12 41.75 -31.99
CA ILE A 869 0.46 42.92 -31.39
C ILE A 869 -0.77 42.41 -30.64
N PHE A 870 -0.89 42.74 -29.35
CA PHE A 870 -1.93 42.24 -28.47
C PHE A 870 -2.61 43.35 -27.69
N GLU A 871 -3.84 43.10 -27.25
CA GLU A 871 -4.61 43.99 -26.38
C GLU A 871 -5.30 43.18 -25.28
N VAL A 872 -5.35 43.74 -24.07
CA VAL A 872 -6.11 43.18 -22.95
C VAL A 872 -7.08 44.22 -22.42
N ASN A 873 -8.36 43.88 -22.47
CA ASN A 873 -9.45 44.69 -21.96
C ASN A 873 -10.10 44.04 -20.74
N TYR A 874 -10.70 44.85 -19.87
CA TYR A 874 -11.37 44.44 -18.65
C TYR A 874 -12.82 44.95 -18.64
N PRO A 875 -13.73 44.34 -19.41
CA PRO A 875 -15.05 44.92 -19.73
C PRO A 875 -15.97 45.20 -18.52
N THR A 876 -15.67 44.65 -17.36
CA THR A 876 -16.44 44.81 -16.12
C THR A 876 -15.84 45.85 -15.16
N LEU A 877 -14.70 46.44 -15.50
CA LEU A 877 -14.04 47.48 -14.71
C LEU A 877 -14.27 48.86 -15.34
N ASP A 878 -14.50 49.86 -14.49
CA ASP A 878 -14.70 51.25 -14.94
C ASP A 878 -13.45 52.06 -14.68
N LYS A 879 -12.83 52.60 -15.74
CA LYS A 879 -11.69 53.52 -15.68
C LYS A 879 -10.51 52.96 -14.87
N VAL A 880 -9.84 51.96 -15.44
CA VAL A 880 -8.59 51.42 -14.89
C VAL A 880 -7.52 52.52 -14.80
N TYR A 881 -6.84 52.65 -13.65
CA TYR A 881 -5.82 53.69 -13.42
C TYR A 881 -4.53 53.21 -12.74
N ASP A 882 -4.46 51.95 -12.31
CA ASP A 882 -3.25 51.30 -11.78
C ASP A 882 -3.35 49.81 -12.04
N LEU A 883 -2.49 49.29 -12.92
CA LEU A 883 -2.45 47.89 -13.31
C LEU A 883 -1.03 47.37 -13.13
N THR A 884 -0.91 46.19 -12.54
CA THR A 884 0.32 45.38 -12.57
C THR A 884 0.03 44.04 -13.20
N PHE A 885 0.96 43.49 -13.96
CA PHE A 885 0.90 42.11 -14.44
C PHE A 885 2.31 41.55 -14.56
N THR A 886 2.41 40.23 -14.49
CA THR A 886 3.67 39.52 -14.71
C THR A 886 3.80 39.14 -16.17
N VAL A 887 5.01 39.25 -16.69
CA VAL A 887 5.41 38.65 -17.95
C VAL A 887 6.46 37.57 -17.74
N ASP A 888 6.38 36.51 -18.54
CA ASP A 888 7.26 35.34 -18.46
C ASP A 888 7.93 35.07 -19.83
N ASN A 889 9.13 34.49 -19.79
CA ASN A 889 9.90 33.99 -20.94
C ASN A 889 10.50 35.04 -21.91
N PHE A 890 10.68 36.28 -21.46
CA PHE A 890 11.37 37.34 -22.23
C PHE A 890 12.88 37.32 -21.93
N ILE A 891 13.61 36.36 -22.50
CA ILE A 891 14.99 36.04 -22.12
C ILE A 891 16.00 36.91 -22.88
N SER A 892 15.86 36.99 -24.20
CA SER A 892 16.79 37.69 -25.08
C SER A 892 16.41 39.15 -25.29
N THR A 893 17.40 40.01 -25.59
CA THR A 893 17.14 41.41 -26.03
C THR A 893 16.38 41.49 -27.35
N GLU A 894 16.37 40.39 -28.11
CA GLU A 894 15.60 40.22 -29.35
C GLU A 894 14.14 39.79 -29.11
N ASP A 895 13.77 39.47 -27.87
CA ASP A 895 12.40 39.09 -27.54
C ASP A 895 11.56 40.34 -27.40
N GLU A 896 10.48 40.44 -28.18
CA GLU A 896 9.57 41.58 -28.10
C GLU A 896 8.14 41.24 -28.50
N VAL A 897 7.21 42.00 -27.89
CA VAL A 897 5.80 42.09 -28.26
C VAL A 897 5.31 43.53 -28.07
N VAL A 898 4.23 43.90 -28.76
CA VAL A 898 3.48 45.12 -28.47
C VAL A 898 2.20 44.74 -27.74
N LEU A 899 1.94 45.36 -26.59
CA LEU A 899 0.79 45.10 -25.75
C LEU A 899 0.04 46.41 -25.45
N ALA A 900 -1.26 46.43 -25.70
CA ALA A 900 -2.17 47.41 -25.15
C ALA A 900 -2.81 46.88 -23.86
N VAL A 901 -2.93 47.75 -22.86
CA VAL A 901 -3.77 47.53 -21.69
C VAL A 901 -4.74 48.68 -21.52
N GLU A 902 -5.92 48.39 -21.02
CA GLU A 902 -6.91 49.40 -20.65
C GLU A 902 -6.38 50.33 -19.56
N PHE A 903 -6.45 51.65 -19.80
CA PHE A 903 -6.04 52.69 -18.86
C PHE A 903 -6.74 54.01 -19.20
N THR A 904 -7.45 54.59 -18.24
CA THR A 904 -8.27 55.79 -18.46
C THR A 904 -7.47 56.98 -19.01
N GLY A 905 -8.02 57.63 -20.03
CA GLY A 905 -7.50 58.85 -20.64
C GLY A 905 -7.61 60.08 -19.74
N ASP A 906 -8.43 60.01 -18.68
CA ASP A 906 -8.61 61.05 -17.66
C ASP A 906 -7.33 61.29 -16.85
N LYS A 907 -6.46 60.29 -16.77
CA LYS A 907 -5.21 60.32 -15.99
C LYS A 907 -3.99 60.23 -16.91
N ASN A 908 -2.81 60.60 -16.43
CA ASN A 908 -1.58 60.37 -17.17
C ASN A 908 -0.93 59.06 -16.72
N ALA A 909 -0.55 58.22 -17.69
CA ALA A 909 0.12 56.94 -17.39
C ALA A 909 1.65 57.08 -17.33
N THR A 910 2.25 56.37 -16.38
CA THR A 910 3.67 55.96 -16.39
C THR A 910 3.78 54.44 -16.46
N VAL A 911 4.80 53.95 -17.16
CA VAL A 911 5.06 52.53 -17.35
C VAL A 911 6.48 52.19 -16.91
N ALA A 912 6.61 51.16 -16.08
CA ALA A 912 7.92 50.66 -15.66
C ALA A 912 7.88 49.14 -15.38
N SER A 913 9.03 48.51 -15.53
CA SER A 913 9.27 47.11 -15.14
C SER A 913 9.92 47.02 -13.77
N TYR A 914 9.64 45.95 -13.03
CA TYR A 914 10.11 45.70 -11.68
C TYR A 914 10.52 44.24 -11.52
N ASP A 915 11.46 43.97 -10.61
CA ASP A 915 11.78 42.59 -10.24
C ASP A 915 10.61 41.99 -9.45
N ARG A 916 10.36 40.69 -9.67
CA ARG A 916 9.27 39.94 -9.07
C ARG A 916 9.69 39.18 -7.79
N MET A 917 10.99 39.06 -7.50
CA MET A 917 11.44 38.22 -6.38
C MET A 917 11.06 38.79 -4.99
N TYR A 918 10.18 38.06 -4.30
CA TYR A 918 9.93 38.01 -2.84
C TYR A 918 9.39 39.24 -2.08
N THR A 919 9.33 40.43 -2.65
CA THR A 919 8.44 41.53 -2.21
C THR A 919 8.32 42.49 -3.38
N VAL A 920 7.13 43.01 -3.66
CA VAL A 920 6.96 44.01 -4.72
C VAL A 920 7.58 45.33 -4.23
N ASP A 921 8.89 45.50 -4.39
CA ASP A 921 9.51 46.81 -4.22
C ASP A 921 9.18 47.65 -5.46
N THR A 922 7.96 48.19 -5.51
CA THR A 922 7.52 49.09 -6.59
C THR A 922 8.25 50.44 -6.59
N ASN A 923 9.20 50.65 -5.68
CA ASN A 923 9.93 51.91 -5.59
C ASN A 923 11.20 51.92 -6.46
N ASN A 924 11.70 50.74 -6.85
CA ASN A 924 12.92 50.59 -7.63
C ASN A 924 12.63 49.90 -8.98
N PRO A 925 12.34 50.64 -10.05
CA PRO A 925 12.11 50.05 -11.36
C PRO A 925 13.41 49.48 -11.95
N LEU A 926 13.31 48.32 -12.60
CA LEU A 926 14.37 47.76 -13.44
C LEU A 926 14.55 48.60 -14.71
N VAL A 927 13.43 48.97 -15.33
CA VAL A 927 13.40 49.78 -16.56
C VAL A 927 12.21 50.74 -16.48
N VAL A 928 12.44 52.03 -16.75
CA VAL A 928 11.38 53.03 -16.95
C VAL A 928 11.16 53.20 -18.45
N TYR A 929 9.93 53.00 -18.92
CA TYR A 929 9.64 52.97 -20.35
C TYR A 929 9.66 54.40 -20.91
N LYS A 930 10.21 54.55 -22.11
CA LYS A 930 10.25 55.83 -22.81
C LYS A 930 8.87 56.20 -23.36
N LYS A 931 8.32 57.33 -22.93
CA LYS A 931 7.08 57.89 -23.51
C LYS A 931 7.31 58.34 -24.95
N VAL A 932 6.47 57.90 -25.88
CA VAL A 932 6.50 58.25 -27.32
C VAL A 932 5.15 58.81 -27.78
N ALA A 933 5.07 59.36 -29.00
CA ALA A 933 3.94 60.18 -29.42
C ALA A 933 2.76 59.42 -30.04
N ASN A 934 2.98 58.19 -30.54
CA ASN A 934 1.97 57.39 -31.23
C ASN A 934 2.34 55.89 -31.25
N LEU A 935 1.42 55.04 -31.68
CA LEU A 935 1.62 53.59 -31.78
C LEU A 935 2.75 53.18 -32.74
N ASN A 936 2.96 53.90 -33.84
CA ASN A 936 4.05 53.56 -34.78
C ASN A 936 5.41 53.74 -34.10
N GLU A 937 5.58 54.81 -33.32
CA GLU A 937 6.81 54.99 -32.51
C GLU A 937 6.98 53.91 -31.43
N VAL A 938 5.90 53.35 -30.87
CA VAL A 938 5.98 52.18 -29.97
C VAL A 938 6.48 50.96 -30.74
N LYS A 939 5.87 50.66 -31.90
CA LYS A 939 6.21 49.51 -32.75
C LYS A 939 7.66 49.58 -33.28
N GLU A 940 8.13 50.76 -33.65
CA GLU A 940 9.45 50.97 -34.24
C GLU A 940 10.55 51.22 -33.18
N SER A 941 10.18 51.34 -31.90
CA SER A 941 11.16 51.57 -30.83
C SER A 941 12.11 50.37 -30.68
N ASN A 942 13.40 50.66 -30.52
CA ASN A 942 14.43 49.69 -30.18
C ASN A 942 14.61 49.49 -28.67
N VAL A 943 13.91 50.29 -27.85
CA VAL A 943 13.91 50.24 -26.38
C VAL A 943 12.48 50.06 -25.87
N GLU A 944 12.32 49.76 -24.58
CA GLU A 944 11.05 49.73 -23.88
C GLU A 944 10.40 51.12 -23.97
N ALA A 945 9.25 51.20 -24.64
CA ALA A 945 8.56 52.44 -24.93
C ALA A 945 7.06 52.29 -24.76
N TYR A 946 6.36 53.39 -24.46
CA TYR A 946 4.91 53.39 -24.35
C TYR A 946 4.30 54.67 -24.91
N TRP A 947 3.07 54.55 -25.42
CA TRP A 947 2.21 55.65 -25.84
C TRP A 947 0.87 55.52 -25.12
N GLN A 948 0.39 56.61 -24.55
CA GLN A 948 -0.94 56.67 -23.98
C GLN A 948 -1.93 57.21 -25.02
N ASP A 949 -2.82 56.34 -25.48
CA ASP A 949 -3.96 56.66 -26.32
C ASP A 949 -5.12 57.10 -25.44
N LYS A 950 -5.14 58.39 -25.09
CA LYS A 950 -6.19 58.96 -24.24
C LYS A 950 -7.58 58.91 -24.87
N THR A 951 -7.68 58.81 -26.19
CA THR A 951 -8.98 58.81 -26.89
C THR A 951 -9.67 57.46 -26.77
N ASN A 952 -8.89 56.37 -26.73
CA ASN A 952 -9.41 55.01 -26.65
C ASN A 952 -9.17 54.35 -25.29
N ASP A 953 -8.81 55.14 -24.26
CA ASP A 953 -8.51 54.66 -22.91
C ASP A 953 -7.50 53.51 -22.86
N LYS A 954 -6.37 53.67 -23.58
CA LYS A 954 -5.34 52.62 -23.71
C LYS A 954 -3.93 53.14 -23.46
N VAL A 955 -3.09 52.23 -22.97
CA VAL A 955 -1.63 52.40 -23.00
C VAL A 955 -1.04 51.28 -23.85
N TRP A 956 -0.47 51.67 -24.99
CA TRP A 956 0.30 50.79 -25.86
C TRP A 956 1.75 50.78 -25.40
N MET A 957 2.36 49.60 -25.25
CA MET A 957 3.74 49.47 -24.84
C MET A 957 4.48 48.40 -25.64
N LYS A 958 5.76 48.64 -25.94
CA LYS A 958 6.68 47.62 -26.45
C LYS A 958 7.39 47.01 -25.25
N ILE A 959 7.16 45.72 -25.04
CA ILE A 959 7.82 44.92 -24.03
C ILE A 959 9.01 44.26 -24.70
N LYS A 960 10.20 44.41 -24.13
CA LYS A 960 11.42 43.75 -24.59
C LYS A 960 11.98 42.81 -23.52
N GLY A 961 12.69 41.78 -23.96
CA GLY A 961 13.44 40.87 -23.08
C GLY A 961 14.85 41.32 -22.77
N GLY A 962 15.60 40.47 -22.08
CA GLY A 962 16.93 40.80 -21.55
C GLY A 962 16.91 41.65 -20.27
N ILE A 963 15.72 41.94 -19.73
CA ILE A 963 15.56 42.69 -18.46
C ILE A 963 15.99 41.82 -17.27
N THR A 964 15.71 40.52 -17.34
CA THR A 964 16.14 39.51 -16.38
C THR A 964 17.01 38.48 -17.09
N ASP A 965 18.22 38.24 -16.57
CA ASP A 965 19.13 37.21 -17.07
C ASP A 965 19.60 36.36 -15.88
N ARG A 966 18.72 35.50 -15.38
CA ARG A 966 19.04 34.61 -14.26
C ARG A 966 19.66 33.32 -14.80
N PRO A 967 20.81 32.84 -14.28
CA PRO A 967 21.44 31.63 -14.78
C PRO A 967 20.56 30.40 -14.55
N LEU A 968 20.32 29.59 -15.59
CA LEU A 968 19.62 28.32 -15.45
C LEU A 968 20.44 27.37 -14.56
N ASP A 969 19.94 27.10 -13.35
CA ASP A 969 20.52 26.15 -12.42
C ASP A 969 19.65 24.89 -12.36
N LEU A 970 20.19 23.79 -12.88
CA LEU A 970 19.56 22.46 -12.92
C LEU A 970 19.19 21.91 -11.54
N ILE A 971 19.82 22.42 -10.46
CA ILE A 971 19.74 21.83 -9.11
C ILE A 971 19.15 22.83 -8.09
N GLY A 972 19.26 24.13 -8.33
CA GLY A 972 18.99 25.16 -7.32
C GLY A 972 17.58 25.74 -7.29
N LYS A 973 17.01 26.19 -8.43
CA LYS A 973 15.79 27.02 -8.43
C LYS A 973 15.15 27.01 -9.83
N TRP A 974 14.08 26.24 -10.02
CA TRP A 974 13.59 25.90 -11.36
C TRP A 974 12.56 26.92 -11.91
N ASP A 975 11.49 27.22 -11.18
CA ASP A 975 10.36 28.01 -11.71
C ASP A 975 10.68 29.48 -12.03
N SER A 976 11.31 30.23 -11.12
CA SER A 976 11.61 31.64 -11.40
C SER A 976 12.78 31.82 -12.40
N PHE A 977 13.53 30.76 -12.67
CA PHE A 977 14.70 30.77 -13.56
C PHE A 977 14.38 30.18 -14.94
N ILE A 978 13.50 29.19 -15.06
CA ILE A 978 13.08 28.70 -16.39
C ILE A 978 12.18 29.70 -17.09
N TYR A 979 11.30 30.32 -16.31
CA TYR A 979 10.28 31.19 -16.85
C TYR A 979 10.69 32.67 -16.79
N GLN A 980 11.86 33.01 -16.24
CA GLN A 980 12.50 34.36 -16.28
C GLN A 980 11.49 35.51 -16.19
N ASN A 981 10.84 35.64 -15.04
CA ASN A 981 9.71 36.54 -14.89
C ASN A 981 10.08 37.90 -14.30
N PHE A 982 9.37 38.93 -14.76
CA PHE A 982 9.39 40.28 -14.20
C PHE A 982 7.98 40.88 -14.25
N LEU A 983 7.77 41.95 -13.50
CA LEU A 983 6.49 42.63 -13.38
C LEU A 983 6.50 43.91 -14.21
N ILE A 984 5.39 44.22 -14.87
CA ILE A 984 5.13 45.53 -15.50
C ILE A 984 4.04 46.23 -14.70
N ARG A 985 4.21 47.53 -14.44
CA ARG A 985 3.19 48.39 -13.84
C ARG A 985 2.89 49.57 -14.75
N VAL A 986 1.61 49.78 -15.01
CA VAL A 986 1.06 50.99 -15.60
C VAL A 986 0.28 51.72 -14.51
N LYS A 987 0.71 52.91 -14.11
CA LYS A 987 0.08 53.66 -13.02
C LYS A 987 -0.11 55.13 -13.37
N GLU A 988 -1.04 55.77 -12.67
CA GLU A 988 -1.16 57.22 -12.61
C GLU A 988 0.17 57.87 -12.17
N GLU A 989 0.57 58.91 -12.92
CA GLU A 989 1.75 59.78 -12.66
C GLU A 989 1.79 60.35 -11.24
#